data_AF-A0A532EZG4-F1
#
_entry.id   AF-A0A532EZG4-F1
#
_cell.length_a   1.000
_cell.length_b   1.000
_cell.length_c   1.000
_cell.angle_alpha   90.00
_cell.angle_beta   90.00
_cell.angle_gamma   90.00
#
_symmetry.space_group_name_H-M   'P 1'
#
loop_
_entity.id
_entity.type
_entity.pdbx_description
1 polymer ?
#
loop_
_entity_poly.entity_id
_entity_poly.type
_entity_poly.pdbx_seq_one_letter_code
_entity_poly.pdbx_strand_id
1 'polypeptide(L)'
;MSTGAPDRTALLSTVRPLCPDVAPEILDDFFSRMDPEYFRRFEPPAIAAHIRSTAQLTPERPCAIAFAEQQDTRFEVTIVAFDYFSEFATICGLLSAFGLNIEEGDIYTFGEQAAAPPARTSWAGYGPRVRATSSPGLTRKKIVDVFRVLPVPGVELGDIQQKHLTDALHSVITLLDKGQFTEARCAVNRRLVEQLGKRRGSFSGLLHPVQITFDNNQSPTDTVMDIRSDDTPAFLYAFANALAMRNVYISKAQFDVEEGKIHDRFSVRNRHGQKLTDATDQQQLRLTAVLIKQFTHALTWAPDPTKALEAFDQFLDLTMQQTKGKAQQEALAFLSDKKTFPLLARLLGASDFLWEDFLRRQHSNLLPLLQDYRDAPLMTPKATLRKELDRLVNKAKTDEARKAALNSFKDRELFRIDMKHIVESDTALPDFSAALTQLAEVILDRSLKDCHAKLNKVHGPPRLANKKPCPFTVLGLGKFGGKELGYASDIEVMFVYGDAGRTGGKQPIDNSEYFERLGAELLQWIEAKQEGIFHLDVRLRPHGGKGSLTNPFDEITNYYNEHGLAAPFERQSLIKLRHVAGDAALGKRVEAHRDHYVYSGKPWNIPEALALRRQQLKQLVEHSTVNLKHSPGGIVDIEYAMQYLQIMHGHRLPVLRTPNTMQALATLVDCGLVTRQDGETLRKAYFFIRMLIDGLRMVRGNAKDRVLPPTDSDEFIFLARRVGYTTDDWQAGARHLQTDIGQHMTLTKEFFERTFGRL
;
A
#
# COMPACT_ATOMS: atom_id res chain seq x y z
N MET A 1 28.11 -34.15 -31.82
CA MET A 1 27.55 -35.23 -30.96
C MET A 1 26.15 -35.57 -31.47
N SER A 2 25.81 -36.85 -31.52
CA SER A 2 24.64 -37.42 -32.23
C SER A 2 23.31 -36.71 -31.94
N THR A 3 22.59 -36.32 -32.99
CA THR A 3 21.27 -35.63 -32.95
C THR A 3 20.07 -36.60 -32.88
N GLY A 4 20.29 -37.89 -32.59
CA GLY A 4 19.21 -38.88 -32.45
C GLY A 4 18.37 -38.65 -31.18
N ALA A 5 17.05 -38.75 -31.27
CA ALA A 5 16.19 -38.88 -30.09
C ALA A 5 16.60 -40.15 -29.30
N PRO A 6 16.69 -40.10 -27.95
CA PRO A 6 16.99 -41.30 -27.17
C PRO A 6 15.93 -42.38 -27.46
N ASP A 7 16.36 -43.63 -27.66
CA ASP A 7 15.47 -44.76 -27.85
C ASP A 7 14.70 -45.01 -26.55
N ARG A 8 13.51 -44.39 -26.43
CA ARG A 8 12.64 -44.48 -25.26
C ARG A 8 12.27 -45.92 -24.92
N THR A 9 12.20 -46.81 -25.91
CA THR A 9 11.84 -48.21 -25.70
C THR A 9 12.99 -48.99 -25.06
N ALA A 10 14.23 -48.75 -25.49
CA ALA A 10 15.42 -49.31 -24.86
C ALA A 10 15.67 -48.72 -23.45
N LEU A 11 15.35 -47.45 -23.25
CA LEU A 11 15.50 -46.82 -21.94
C LEU A 11 14.43 -47.31 -20.95
N LEU A 12 13.19 -47.47 -21.39
CA LEU A 12 12.10 -48.04 -20.59
C LEU A 12 12.41 -49.48 -20.14
N SER A 13 13.01 -50.30 -21.01
CA SER A 13 13.39 -51.67 -20.63
C SER A 13 14.52 -51.72 -19.60
N THR A 14 15.35 -50.67 -19.53
CA THR A 14 16.42 -50.52 -18.51
C THR A 14 15.88 -49.97 -17.19
N VAL A 15 14.90 -49.06 -17.24
CA VAL A 15 14.31 -48.43 -16.04
C VAL A 15 13.26 -49.32 -15.37
N ARG A 16 12.46 -50.08 -16.14
CA ARG A 16 11.37 -50.93 -15.61
C ARG A 16 11.83 -51.89 -14.49
N PRO A 17 12.99 -52.59 -14.58
CA PRO A 17 13.51 -53.41 -13.48
C PRO A 17 13.86 -52.64 -12.20
N LEU A 18 14.14 -51.34 -12.31
CA LEU A 18 14.49 -50.47 -11.18
C LEU A 18 13.24 -49.96 -10.44
N CYS A 19 12.03 -50.14 -10.97
CA CYS A 19 10.77 -49.70 -10.35
C CYS A 19 9.76 -50.86 -10.21
N PRO A 20 10.11 -51.96 -9.50
CA PRO A 20 9.21 -53.12 -9.37
C PRO A 20 7.92 -52.82 -8.58
N ASP A 21 7.94 -51.75 -7.81
CA ASP A 21 6.87 -51.24 -6.95
C ASP A 21 5.92 -50.26 -7.65
N VAL A 22 6.24 -49.83 -8.89
CA VAL A 22 5.44 -48.87 -9.65
C VAL A 22 4.59 -49.58 -10.69
N ALA A 23 3.30 -49.23 -10.75
CA ALA A 23 2.37 -49.79 -11.72
C ALA A 23 2.83 -49.51 -13.18
N PRO A 24 2.76 -50.50 -14.10
CA PRO A 24 3.20 -50.34 -15.48
C PRO A 24 2.57 -49.14 -16.21
N GLU A 25 1.31 -48.83 -15.91
CA GLU A 25 0.58 -47.72 -16.53
C GLU A 25 1.18 -46.35 -16.18
N ILE A 26 1.77 -46.22 -14.98
CA ILE A 26 2.45 -44.99 -14.54
C ILE A 26 3.78 -44.81 -15.28
N LEU A 27 4.51 -45.91 -15.49
CA LEU A 27 5.75 -45.91 -16.29
C LEU A 27 5.46 -45.50 -17.74
N ASP A 28 4.43 -46.07 -18.35
CA ASP A 28 4.06 -45.77 -19.73
C ASP A 28 3.52 -44.33 -19.89
N ASP A 29 2.73 -43.83 -18.94
CA ASP A 29 2.28 -42.41 -18.89
C ASP A 29 3.49 -41.46 -18.78
N PHE A 30 4.45 -41.76 -17.91
CA PHE A 30 5.66 -40.96 -17.74
C PHE A 30 6.50 -40.91 -19.02
N PHE A 31 6.80 -42.06 -19.62
CA PHE A 31 7.63 -42.14 -20.84
C PHE A 31 6.94 -41.58 -22.08
N SER A 32 5.61 -41.60 -22.14
CA SER A 32 4.87 -41.02 -23.26
C SER A 32 4.80 -39.49 -23.19
N ARG A 33 4.63 -38.92 -22.00
CA ARG A 33 4.36 -37.48 -21.82
C ARG A 33 5.58 -36.65 -21.43
N MET A 34 6.61 -37.23 -20.84
CA MET A 34 7.80 -36.48 -20.45
C MET A 34 8.58 -35.98 -21.68
N ASP A 35 9.25 -34.83 -21.53
CA ASP A 35 10.03 -34.22 -22.59
C ASP A 35 11.17 -35.14 -23.08
N PRO A 36 11.46 -35.24 -24.40
CA PRO A 36 12.56 -36.06 -24.89
C PRO A 36 13.94 -35.68 -24.34
N GLU A 37 14.18 -34.40 -24.04
CA GLU A 37 15.47 -33.94 -23.50
C GLU A 37 15.69 -34.36 -22.05
N TYR A 38 14.62 -34.54 -21.26
CA TYR A 38 14.72 -35.10 -19.91
C TYR A 38 15.50 -36.43 -19.91
N PHE A 39 15.19 -37.32 -20.85
CA PHE A 39 15.85 -38.63 -20.97
C PHE A 39 17.29 -38.55 -21.48
N ARG A 40 17.72 -37.40 -22.02
CA ARG A 40 19.13 -37.16 -22.36
C ARG A 40 19.93 -36.63 -21.18
N ARG A 41 19.25 -36.03 -20.21
CA ARG A 41 19.87 -35.35 -19.07
C ARG A 41 20.05 -36.29 -17.87
N PHE A 42 19.10 -37.18 -17.63
CA PHE A 42 19.10 -38.06 -16.45
C PHE A 42 19.44 -39.51 -16.80
N GLU A 43 20.28 -40.11 -15.97
CA GLU A 43 20.63 -41.53 -16.07
C GLU A 43 19.50 -42.44 -15.55
N PRO A 44 19.43 -43.72 -15.97
CA PRO A 44 18.34 -44.64 -15.60
C PRO A 44 18.03 -44.74 -14.09
N PRO A 45 19.00 -44.73 -13.15
CA PRO A 45 18.70 -44.74 -11.71
C PRO A 45 17.98 -43.48 -11.21
N ALA A 46 18.37 -42.30 -11.73
CA ALA A 46 17.72 -41.03 -11.39
C ALA A 46 16.28 -41.01 -11.94
N ILE A 47 16.11 -41.46 -13.19
CA ILE A 47 14.78 -41.59 -13.81
C ILE A 47 13.88 -42.50 -12.98
N ALA A 48 14.40 -43.64 -12.50
CA ALA A 48 13.66 -44.55 -11.64
C ALA A 48 13.21 -43.87 -10.32
N ALA A 49 14.09 -43.11 -9.67
CA ALA A 49 13.76 -42.36 -8.46
C ALA A 49 12.69 -41.28 -8.69
N HIS A 50 12.77 -40.55 -9.81
CA HIS A 50 11.76 -39.55 -10.20
C HIS A 50 10.40 -40.21 -10.45
N ILE A 51 10.37 -41.36 -11.13
CA ILE A 51 9.13 -42.11 -11.39
C ILE A 51 8.51 -42.63 -10.10
N ARG A 52 9.29 -43.17 -9.16
CA ARG A 52 8.78 -43.59 -7.85
C ARG A 52 8.17 -42.42 -7.08
N SER A 53 8.83 -41.26 -7.10
CA SER A 53 8.29 -40.04 -6.48
C SER A 53 6.99 -39.58 -7.14
N THR A 54 6.93 -39.68 -8.47
CA THR A 54 5.72 -39.38 -9.27
C THR A 54 4.56 -40.31 -8.94
N ALA A 55 4.85 -41.58 -8.66
CA ALA A 55 3.85 -42.59 -8.30
C ALA A 55 3.25 -42.37 -6.89
N GLN A 56 3.92 -41.61 -6.03
CA GLN A 56 3.45 -41.28 -4.68
C GLN A 56 2.52 -40.05 -4.64
N LEU A 57 2.33 -39.36 -5.77
CA LEU A 57 1.48 -38.17 -5.82
C LEU A 57 0.00 -38.55 -5.70
N THR A 58 -0.68 -37.95 -4.73
CA THR A 58 -2.14 -38.05 -4.54
C THR A 58 -2.72 -36.65 -4.34
N PRO A 59 -4.06 -36.45 -4.41
CA PRO A 59 -4.66 -35.16 -4.07
C PRO A 59 -4.24 -34.63 -2.68
N GLU A 60 -4.03 -35.53 -1.71
CA GLU A 60 -3.58 -35.21 -0.35
C GLU A 60 -2.06 -35.01 -0.25
N ARG A 61 -1.30 -35.50 -1.25
CA ARG A 61 0.15 -35.35 -1.35
C ARG A 61 0.52 -34.83 -2.75
N PRO A 62 0.27 -33.54 -3.04
CA PRO A 62 0.39 -33.00 -4.40
C PRO A 62 1.84 -32.75 -4.84
N CYS A 63 2.81 -32.89 -3.93
CA CYS A 63 4.23 -32.79 -4.22
C CYS A 63 5.07 -33.72 -3.33
N ALA A 64 6.27 -34.02 -3.81
CA ALA A 64 7.34 -34.70 -3.10
C ALA A 64 8.67 -33.95 -3.35
N ILE A 65 9.55 -33.96 -2.35
CA ILE A 65 10.88 -33.37 -2.43
C ILE A 65 11.90 -34.38 -1.91
N ALA A 66 13.05 -34.44 -2.57
CA ALA A 66 14.19 -35.25 -2.17
C ALA A 66 15.46 -34.40 -2.15
N PHE A 67 16.36 -34.71 -1.22
CA PHE A 67 17.63 -34.04 -1.04
C PHE A 67 18.75 -35.05 -1.19
N ALA A 68 19.76 -34.72 -1.98
CA ALA A 68 21.00 -35.48 -2.07
C ALA A 68 22.20 -34.54 -1.87
N GLU A 69 22.99 -34.81 -0.84
CA GLU A 69 24.22 -34.05 -0.59
C GLU A 69 25.27 -34.37 -1.66
N GLN A 70 25.91 -33.33 -2.17
CA GLN A 70 26.93 -33.37 -3.20
C GLN A 70 28.26 -32.86 -2.63
N GLN A 71 29.33 -32.93 -3.42
CA GLN A 71 30.64 -32.39 -3.04
C GLN A 71 30.57 -30.86 -2.80
N ASP A 72 31.47 -30.35 -1.94
CA ASP A 72 31.60 -28.93 -1.59
C ASP A 72 30.34 -28.28 -0.97
N THR A 73 29.64 -28.99 -0.07
CA THR A 73 28.45 -28.49 0.64
C THR A 73 27.26 -28.12 -0.25
N ARG A 74 27.26 -28.60 -1.50
CA ARG A 74 26.14 -28.44 -2.44
C ARG A 74 25.08 -29.50 -2.21
N PHE A 75 23.85 -29.19 -2.57
CA PHE A 75 22.73 -30.14 -2.54
C PHE A 75 22.07 -30.22 -3.90
N GLU A 76 21.69 -31.42 -4.29
CA GLU A 76 20.71 -31.65 -5.34
C GLU A 76 19.32 -31.76 -4.68
N VAL A 77 18.40 -30.92 -5.12
CA VAL A 77 17.02 -30.87 -4.64
C VAL A 77 16.11 -31.26 -5.78
N THR A 78 15.48 -32.43 -5.67
CA THR A 78 14.52 -32.93 -6.66
C THR A 78 13.11 -32.66 -6.15
N ILE A 79 12.30 -31.97 -6.93
CA ILE A 79 10.90 -31.69 -6.64
C ILE A 79 10.03 -32.33 -7.73
N VAL A 80 9.06 -33.14 -7.30
CA VAL A 80 8.07 -33.77 -8.17
C VAL A 80 6.69 -33.34 -7.68
N ALA A 81 5.87 -32.77 -8.56
CA ALA A 81 4.55 -32.28 -8.19
C ALA A 81 3.55 -32.44 -9.35
N PHE A 82 2.27 -32.24 -9.07
CA PHE A 82 1.33 -31.92 -10.15
C PHE A 82 1.69 -30.55 -10.75
N ASP A 83 1.45 -30.42 -12.05
CA ASP A 83 1.61 -29.17 -12.80
C ASP A 83 0.49 -28.18 -12.41
N TYR A 84 0.90 -27.01 -11.94
CA TYR A 84 0.01 -25.93 -11.52
C TYR A 84 0.46 -24.64 -12.17
N PHE A 85 -0.44 -23.67 -12.33
CA PHE A 85 0.02 -22.37 -12.76
C PHE A 85 0.88 -21.68 -11.69
N SER A 86 2.06 -21.16 -12.05
CA SER A 86 2.98 -20.40 -11.17
C SER A 86 3.71 -21.21 -10.08
N GLU A 87 3.75 -22.53 -10.21
CA GLU A 87 4.48 -23.43 -9.31
C GLU A 87 6.00 -23.27 -9.43
N PHE A 88 6.52 -23.12 -10.64
CA PHE A 88 7.96 -22.94 -10.85
C PHE A 88 8.49 -21.68 -10.13
N ALA A 89 7.74 -20.57 -10.23
CA ALA A 89 8.03 -19.35 -9.50
C ALA A 89 8.01 -19.63 -7.98
N THR A 90 6.96 -20.26 -7.49
CA THR A 90 6.81 -20.62 -6.07
C THR A 90 8.00 -21.42 -5.53
N ILE A 91 8.44 -22.43 -6.28
CA ILE A 91 9.57 -23.29 -5.91
C ILE A 91 10.86 -22.48 -5.82
N CYS A 92 11.19 -21.70 -6.85
CA CYS A 92 12.39 -20.85 -6.85
C CYS A 92 12.42 -19.87 -5.67
N GLY A 93 11.26 -19.28 -5.38
CA GLY A 93 11.12 -18.36 -4.25
C GLY A 93 11.28 -19.05 -2.90
N LEU A 94 10.76 -20.27 -2.73
CA LEU A 94 10.95 -21.05 -1.50
C LEU A 94 12.42 -21.44 -1.29
N LEU A 95 13.10 -21.94 -2.33
CA LEU A 95 14.53 -22.28 -2.23
C LEU A 95 15.34 -21.04 -1.80
N SER A 96 15.11 -19.91 -2.48
CA SER A 96 15.74 -18.63 -2.13
C SER A 96 15.43 -18.20 -0.70
N ALA A 97 14.18 -18.38 -0.25
CA ALA A 97 13.71 -18.04 1.09
C ALA A 97 14.27 -18.95 2.19
N PHE A 98 14.78 -20.13 1.84
CA PHE A 98 15.55 -20.98 2.75
C PHE A 98 17.05 -20.70 2.69
N GLY A 99 17.48 -19.65 1.98
CA GLY A 99 18.88 -19.28 1.85
C GLY A 99 19.67 -20.23 0.94
N LEU A 100 19.00 -20.85 -0.03
CA LEU A 100 19.62 -21.72 -1.02
C LEU A 100 19.83 -20.92 -2.30
N ASN A 101 21.10 -20.75 -2.73
CA ASN A 101 21.40 -20.17 -4.03
C ASN A 101 21.21 -21.24 -5.10
N ILE A 102 20.43 -20.96 -6.14
CA ILE A 102 20.23 -21.90 -7.25
C ILE A 102 21.37 -21.68 -8.24
N GLU A 103 22.26 -22.65 -8.37
CA GLU A 103 23.42 -22.58 -9.29
C GLU A 103 23.10 -23.21 -10.65
N GLU A 104 22.40 -24.34 -10.64
CA GLU A 104 21.93 -25.04 -11.85
C GLU A 104 20.49 -25.52 -11.64
N GLY A 105 19.75 -25.71 -12.73
CA GLY A 105 18.46 -26.37 -12.65
C GLY A 105 17.95 -26.89 -13.98
N ASP A 106 17.22 -27.99 -13.89
CA ASP A 106 16.69 -28.78 -15.00
C ASP A 106 15.20 -29.02 -14.74
N ILE A 107 14.35 -28.27 -15.45
CA ILE A 107 12.91 -28.15 -15.17
C ILE A 107 12.11 -28.74 -16.33
N TYR A 108 11.28 -29.74 -16.06
CA TYR A 108 10.55 -30.47 -17.09
C TYR A 108 9.09 -30.72 -16.72
N THR A 109 8.18 -30.30 -17.61
CA THR A 109 6.74 -30.54 -17.46
C THR A 109 6.21 -31.55 -18.46
N PHE A 110 5.25 -32.37 -18.05
CA PHE A 110 4.55 -33.31 -18.93
C PHE A 110 3.86 -32.59 -20.11
N GLY A 111 4.05 -33.13 -21.31
CA GLY A 111 3.37 -32.69 -22.52
C GLY A 111 1.86 -32.95 -22.54
N GLU A 112 1.19 -32.35 -23.53
CA GLU A 112 -0.23 -32.62 -23.79
C GLU A 112 -0.45 -34.03 -24.31
N GLN A 113 -1.54 -34.66 -23.88
CA GLN A 113 -1.94 -35.97 -24.38
C GLN A 113 -2.41 -35.81 -25.83
N ALA A 114 -1.85 -36.59 -26.77
CA ALA A 114 -2.33 -36.59 -28.14
C ALA A 114 -3.83 -36.93 -28.15
N ALA A 115 -4.66 -36.06 -28.72
CA ALA A 115 -6.08 -36.33 -28.87
C ALA A 115 -6.25 -37.66 -29.62
N ALA A 116 -7.02 -38.59 -29.05
CA ALA A 116 -7.39 -39.81 -29.75
C ALA A 116 -7.99 -39.43 -31.12
N PRO A 117 -7.71 -40.20 -32.19
CA PRO A 117 -8.30 -39.92 -33.50
C PRO A 117 -9.82 -39.80 -33.37
N PRO A 118 -10.47 -38.84 -34.03
CA PRO A 118 -11.91 -38.68 -33.90
C PRO A 118 -12.59 -39.98 -34.34
N ALA A 119 -13.19 -40.68 -33.39
CA ALA A 119 -14.04 -41.82 -33.70
C ALA A 119 -15.16 -41.34 -34.63
N ARG A 120 -15.31 -42.02 -35.77
CA ARG A 120 -16.30 -41.70 -36.80
C ARG A 120 -17.69 -41.59 -36.17
N THR A 121 -18.36 -40.51 -36.56
CA THR A 121 -19.72 -40.09 -36.21
C THR A 121 -20.76 -41.20 -36.08
N SER A 122 -21.54 -41.18 -35.00
CA SER A 122 -22.99 -41.34 -35.07
C SER A 122 -23.68 -40.40 -34.08
N TRP A 123 -24.58 -39.57 -34.61
CA TRP A 123 -25.45 -38.68 -33.86
C TRP A 123 -26.63 -39.48 -33.30
N ALA A 124 -26.78 -39.56 -31.97
CA ALA A 124 -28.06 -39.73 -31.28
C ALA A 124 -27.90 -39.67 -29.74
N GLY A 125 -28.77 -38.89 -29.09
CA GLY A 125 -29.23 -39.16 -27.71
C GLY A 125 -28.51 -38.44 -26.58
N TYR A 126 -29.14 -37.38 -26.06
CA TYR A 126 -28.90 -36.85 -24.72
C TYR A 126 -29.24 -37.92 -23.67
N GLY A 127 -28.23 -38.39 -22.93
CA GLY A 127 -28.36 -39.23 -21.74
C GLY A 127 -27.08 -39.11 -20.90
N PRO A 128 -27.15 -39.17 -19.56
CA PRO A 128 -26.00 -38.94 -18.71
C PRO A 128 -24.96 -40.05 -18.92
N ARG A 129 -23.82 -39.71 -19.52
CA ARG A 129 -22.68 -40.62 -19.62
C ARG A 129 -22.16 -40.92 -18.22
N VAL A 130 -22.32 -42.16 -17.79
CA VAL A 130 -21.60 -42.76 -16.66
C VAL A 130 -20.11 -42.50 -16.89
N ARG A 131 -19.50 -41.71 -16.00
CA ARG A 131 -18.05 -41.50 -15.96
C ARG A 131 -17.40 -42.85 -15.70
N ALA A 132 -16.68 -43.37 -16.71
CA ALA A 132 -15.76 -44.48 -16.48
C ALA A 132 -14.76 -44.05 -15.41
N THR A 133 -14.63 -44.86 -14.37
CA THR A 133 -13.71 -44.69 -13.26
C THR A 133 -12.27 -44.81 -13.75
N SER A 134 -11.66 -43.69 -14.15
CA SER A 134 -10.21 -43.59 -14.35
C SER A 134 -9.53 -43.43 -13.00
N SER A 135 -8.55 -44.28 -12.69
CA SER A 135 -7.76 -44.23 -11.45
C SER A 135 -7.26 -42.80 -11.14
N PRO A 136 -7.37 -42.32 -9.89
CA PRO A 136 -6.88 -40.99 -9.51
C PRO A 136 -5.36 -40.88 -9.75
N GLY A 137 -4.90 -39.87 -10.51
CA GLY A 137 -3.48 -39.54 -10.64
C GLY A 137 -2.83 -39.71 -12.03
N LEU A 138 -3.46 -40.40 -12.98
CA LEU A 138 -2.91 -40.60 -14.34
C LEU A 138 -3.25 -39.46 -15.33
N THR A 139 -4.27 -38.65 -15.05
CA THR A 139 -4.76 -37.62 -16.00
C THR A 139 -4.13 -36.25 -15.84
N ARG A 140 -3.58 -35.94 -14.66
CA ARG A 140 -2.96 -34.63 -14.39
C ARG A 140 -1.55 -34.57 -14.97
N LYS A 141 -1.18 -33.40 -15.52
CA LYS A 141 0.22 -33.11 -15.86
C LYS A 141 1.04 -33.05 -14.57
N LYS A 142 2.32 -33.39 -14.68
CA LYS A 142 3.26 -33.48 -13.56
C LYS A 142 4.56 -32.80 -13.98
N ILE A 143 5.31 -32.36 -12.99
CA ILE A 143 6.63 -31.74 -13.17
C ILE A 143 7.70 -32.60 -12.51
N VAL A 144 8.90 -32.54 -13.06
CA VAL A 144 10.12 -33.04 -12.43
C VAL A 144 11.16 -31.92 -12.54
N ASP A 145 11.44 -31.31 -11.41
CA ASP A 145 12.32 -30.16 -11.29
C ASP A 145 13.52 -30.57 -10.45
N VAL A 146 14.72 -30.49 -11.02
CA VAL A 146 15.97 -30.81 -10.31
C VAL A 146 16.80 -29.55 -10.21
N PHE A 147 17.15 -29.16 -8.99
CA PHE A 147 17.95 -27.98 -8.71
C PHE A 147 19.26 -28.37 -8.06
N ARG A 148 20.36 -27.78 -8.52
CA ARG A 148 21.62 -27.78 -7.79
C ARG A 148 21.72 -26.48 -7.01
N VAL A 149 21.81 -26.61 -5.69
CA VAL A 149 21.79 -25.47 -4.79
C VAL A 149 22.99 -25.42 -3.86
N LEU A 150 23.42 -24.21 -3.54
CA LEU A 150 24.46 -23.93 -2.55
C LEU A 150 23.84 -23.16 -1.37
N PRO A 151 23.84 -23.73 -0.15
CA PRO A 151 23.47 -23.00 1.05
C PRO A 151 24.39 -21.80 1.24
N VAL A 152 23.80 -20.67 1.58
CA VAL A 152 24.53 -19.41 1.70
C VAL A 152 25.26 -19.34 3.04
N PRO A 153 26.31 -18.48 3.20
CA PRO A 153 27.08 -18.44 4.44
C PRO A 153 26.21 -18.27 5.69
N GLY A 154 26.35 -19.18 6.65
CA GLY A 154 25.56 -19.20 7.89
C GLY A 154 24.22 -19.95 7.80
N VAL A 155 23.91 -20.59 6.67
CA VAL A 155 22.74 -21.47 6.49
C VAL A 155 23.21 -22.91 6.38
N GLU A 156 22.66 -23.79 7.22
CA GLU A 156 22.86 -25.24 7.15
C GLU A 156 21.56 -25.93 6.69
N LEU A 157 21.65 -26.79 5.68
CA LEU A 157 20.52 -27.58 5.18
C LEU A 157 20.47 -28.97 5.83
N GLY A 158 20.45 -29.00 7.16
CA GLY A 158 20.28 -30.24 7.94
C GLY A 158 18.84 -30.77 7.93
N ASP A 159 18.60 -31.91 8.56
CA ASP A 159 17.31 -32.62 8.55
C ASP A 159 16.11 -31.75 8.97
N ILE A 160 16.31 -30.85 9.96
CA ILE A 160 15.26 -29.94 10.44
C ILE A 160 14.88 -28.93 9.35
N GLN A 161 15.87 -28.32 8.70
CA GLN A 161 15.68 -27.35 7.64
C GLN A 161 15.09 -28.00 6.39
N GLN A 162 15.53 -29.21 6.04
CA GLN A 162 14.94 -30.00 4.97
C GLN A 162 13.47 -30.32 5.23
N LYS A 163 13.11 -30.69 6.47
CA LYS A 163 11.72 -30.90 6.87
C LYS A 163 10.89 -29.62 6.78
N HIS A 164 11.41 -28.50 7.29
CA HIS A 164 10.72 -27.20 7.20
C HIS A 164 10.51 -26.75 5.75
N LEU A 165 11.49 -26.98 4.86
CA LEU A 165 11.35 -26.69 3.43
C LEU A 165 10.29 -27.59 2.78
N THR A 166 10.27 -28.87 3.15
CA THR A 166 9.25 -29.83 2.70
C THR A 166 7.84 -29.41 3.11
N ASP A 167 7.64 -29.06 4.39
CA ASP A 167 6.35 -28.62 4.92
C ASP A 167 5.90 -27.31 4.26
N ALA A 168 6.83 -26.37 4.03
CA ALA A 168 6.57 -25.12 3.35
C ALA A 168 6.16 -25.35 1.88
N LEU A 169 6.90 -26.18 1.14
CA LEU A 169 6.57 -26.53 -0.25
C LEU A 169 5.17 -27.16 -0.33
N HIS A 170 4.89 -28.14 0.54
CA HIS A 170 3.59 -28.79 0.59
C HIS A 170 2.45 -27.80 0.84
N SER A 171 2.63 -26.88 1.80
CA SER A 171 1.64 -25.84 2.09
C SER A 171 1.38 -24.94 0.88
N VAL A 172 2.42 -24.50 0.17
CA VAL A 172 2.22 -23.57 -0.95
C VAL A 172 1.66 -24.28 -2.19
N ILE A 173 2.11 -25.50 -2.50
CA ILE A 173 1.54 -26.29 -3.60
C ILE A 173 0.04 -26.58 -3.33
N THR A 174 -0.35 -26.82 -2.08
CA THR A 174 -1.75 -27.01 -1.71
C THR A 174 -2.60 -25.75 -1.96
N LEU A 175 -2.04 -24.55 -1.74
CA LEU A 175 -2.71 -23.29 -2.09
C LEU A 175 -2.89 -23.16 -3.61
N LEU A 176 -1.88 -23.54 -4.39
CA LEU A 176 -1.97 -23.55 -5.87
C LEU A 176 -3.03 -24.54 -6.37
N ASP A 177 -3.15 -25.73 -5.76
CA ASP A 177 -4.18 -26.71 -6.11
C ASP A 177 -5.60 -26.20 -5.89
N LYS A 178 -5.79 -25.36 -4.86
CA LYS A 178 -7.06 -24.68 -4.57
C LYS A 178 -7.32 -23.43 -5.43
N GLY A 179 -6.37 -23.06 -6.31
CA GLY A 179 -6.45 -21.83 -7.09
C GLY A 179 -6.17 -20.55 -6.29
N GLN A 180 -5.60 -20.65 -5.10
CA GLN A 180 -5.27 -19.54 -4.21
C GLN A 180 -3.88 -18.95 -4.53
N PHE A 181 -3.67 -18.54 -5.80
CA PHE A 181 -2.37 -18.10 -6.31
C PHE A 181 -1.77 -16.90 -5.56
N THR A 182 -2.61 -15.92 -5.19
CA THR A 182 -2.16 -14.74 -4.44
C THR A 182 -1.66 -15.11 -3.04
N GLU A 183 -2.36 -16.01 -2.35
CA GLU A 183 -1.98 -16.46 -1.00
C GLU A 183 -0.67 -17.26 -1.04
N ALA A 184 -0.53 -18.13 -2.04
CA ALA A 184 0.70 -18.87 -2.31
C ALA A 184 1.89 -17.91 -2.50
N ARG A 185 1.72 -16.91 -3.36
CA ARG A 185 2.73 -15.89 -3.62
C ARG A 185 3.08 -15.09 -2.36
N CYS A 186 2.09 -14.65 -1.60
CA CYS A 186 2.30 -13.93 -0.34
C CYS A 186 3.11 -14.77 0.66
N ALA A 187 2.83 -16.07 0.77
CA ALA A 187 3.57 -16.97 1.66
C ALA A 187 5.05 -17.09 1.27
N VAL A 188 5.35 -17.17 -0.02
CA VAL A 188 6.73 -17.22 -0.55
C VAL A 188 7.44 -15.88 -0.35
N ASN A 189 6.80 -14.80 -0.77
CA ASN A 189 7.34 -13.44 -0.64
C ASN A 189 7.70 -13.11 0.80
N ARG A 190 6.83 -13.44 1.76
CA ARG A 190 7.08 -13.25 3.20
C ARG A 190 8.44 -13.82 3.63
N ARG A 191 8.69 -15.10 3.32
CA ARG A 191 9.93 -15.78 3.72
C ARG A 191 11.15 -15.27 2.94
N LEU A 192 10.96 -14.95 1.66
CA LEU A 192 12.03 -14.38 0.84
C LEU A 192 12.51 -13.04 1.41
N VAL A 193 11.55 -12.22 1.83
CA VAL A 193 11.74 -10.91 2.45
C VAL A 193 12.57 -11.08 3.73
N GLU A 194 12.27 -12.05 4.60
CA GLU A 194 13.08 -12.36 5.80
C GLU A 194 14.55 -12.71 5.49
N GLN A 195 14.85 -13.37 4.36
CA GLN A 195 16.22 -13.66 3.95
C GLN A 195 16.93 -12.46 3.34
N LEU A 196 16.23 -11.68 2.52
CA LEU A 196 16.79 -10.48 1.87
C LEU A 196 17.19 -9.41 2.90
N GLY A 197 16.47 -9.31 4.02
CA GLY A 197 16.78 -8.39 5.12
C GLY A 197 18.19 -8.55 5.70
N LYS A 198 18.72 -9.77 5.69
CA LYS A 198 20.04 -10.10 6.24
C LYS A 198 21.23 -9.71 5.35
N ARG A 199 20.99 -9.16 4.14
CA ARG A 199 22.01 -8.98 3.09
C ARG A 199 22.26 -7.53 2.65
N ARG A 200 21.90 -6.53 3.44
CA ARG A 200 21.99 -5.10 3.05
C ARG A 200 23.40 -4.60 2.66
N GLY A 201 24.46 -5.34 2.97
CA GLY A 201 25.85 -4.89 2.86
C GLY A 201 26.60 -5.15 1.53
N SER A 202 26.07 -5.88 0.55
CA SER A 202 26.90 -6.35 -0.60
C SER A 202 26.74 -5.57 -1.92
N PHE A 203 26.36 -4.29 -1.91
CA PHE A 203 26.16 -3.55 -3.17
C PHE A 203 27.28 -2.55 -3.47
N SER A 204 28.21 -2.96 -4.35
CA SER A 204 29.08 -2.06 -5.11
C SER A 204 28.49 -1.90 -6.51
N GLY A 205 28.00 -0.71 -6.84
CA GLY A 205 27.26 -0.51 -8.08
C GLY A 205 28.06 -0.76 -9.36
N LEU A 206 27.41 -1.38 -10.34
CA LEU A 206 27.28 -0.98 -11.75
C LEU A 206 26.15 -1.83 -12.34
N LEU A 207 25.33 -1.24 -13.21
CA LEU A 207 24.28 -1.96 -13.91
C LEU A 207 24.95 -2.78 -15.02
N HIS A 208 25.02 -4.09 -14.88
CA HIS A 208 25.53 -4.93 -15.93
C HIS A 208 24.43 -5.19 -16.98
N PRO A 209 24.76 -5.16 -18.29
CA PRO A 209 23.78 -5.32 -19.35
C PRO A 209 23.17 -6.74 -19.31
N VAL A 210 21.84 -6.81 -19.23
CA VAL A 210 21.07 -8.04 -19.42
C VAL A 210 20.84 -8.23 -20.91
N GLN A 211 21.31 -9.33 -21.48
CA GLN A 211 21.03 -9.69 -22.88
C GLN A 211 19.87 -10.69 -22.92
N ILE A 212 18.85 -10.41 -23.73
CA ILE A 212 17.67 -11.28 -23.87
C ILE A 212 17.36 -11.52 -25.34
N THR A 213 17.39 -12.78 -25.76
CA THR A 213 17.06 -13.22 -27.12
C THR A 213 15.86 -14.16 -27.12
N PHE A 214 15.07 -14.13 -28.20
CA PHE A 214 13.94 -15.03 -28.42
C PHE A 214 14.17 -15.82 -29.70
N ASP A 215 13.92 -17.11 -29.66
CA ASP A 215 14.03 -18.02 -30.80
C ASP A 215 12.77 -18.90 -30.89
N ASN A 216 12.04 -18.77 -32.01
CA ASN A 216 10.84 -19.56 -32.29
C ASN A 216 11.10 -20.78 -33.18
N ASN A 217 12.35 -21.01 -33.60
CA ASN A 217 12.76 -22.10 -34.48
C ASN A 217 13.34 -23.29 -33.71
N GLN A 218 13.95 -23.05 -32.54
CA GLN A 218 14.59 -24.09 -31.72
C GLN A 218 13.61 -25.15 -31.17
N SER A 219 12.37 -24.77 -30.86
CA SER A 219 11.32 -25.69 -30.43
C SER A 219 10.14 -25.62 -31.40
N PRO A 220 9.46 -26.73 -31.74
CA PRO A 220 8.25 -26.71 -32.55
C PRO A 220 7.05 -26.11 -31.82
N THR A 221 7.04 -26.16 -30.48
CA THR A 221 5.88 -25.82 -29.63
C THR A 221 6.08 -24.61 -28.75
N ASP A 222 7.32 -24.22 -28.48
CA ASP A 222 7.68 -23.21 -27.47
C ASP A 222 8.48 -22.06 -28.10
N THR A 223 8.36 -20.88 -27.51
CA THR A 223 9.31 -19.79 -27.76
C THR A 223 10.47 -19.96 -26.78
N VAL A 224 11.68 -20.12 -27.28
CA VAL A 224 12.89 -20.21 -26.44
C VAL A 224 13.37 -18.80 -26.14
N MET A 225 13.52 -18.48 -24.86
CA MET A 225 14.02 -17.21 -24.36
C MET A 225 15.32 -17.45 -23.61
N ASP A 226 16.42 -16.85 -24.08
CA ASP A 226 17.72 -16.90 -23.42
C ASP A 226 18.01 -15.56 -22.72
N ILE A 227 18.41 -15.61 -21.45
CA ILE A 227 18.78 -14.46 -20.63
C ILE A 227 20.22 -14.65 -20.16
N ARG A 228 21.08 -13.66 -20.43
CA ARG A 228 22.48 -13.64 -19.99
C ARG A 228 22.74 -12.45 -19.11
N SER A 229 23.18 -12.69 -17.88
CA SER A 229 23.38 -11.62 -16.90
C SER A 229 24.12 -12.09 -15.64
N ASP A 230 24.56 -11.15 -14.79
CA ASP A 230 25.21 -11.50 -13.52
C ASP A 230 24.21 -12.02 -12.48
N ASP A 231 24.68 -12.77 -11.49
CA ASP A 231 23.79 -13.29 -10.44
C ASP A 231 23.17 -12.15 -9.61
N THR A 232 21.85 -12.22 -9.44
CA THR A 232 21.09 -11.32 -8.56
C THR A 232 20.22 -12.18 -7.65
N PRO A 233 20.31 -12.01 -6.32
CA PRO A 233 19.49 -12.77 -5.39
C PRO A 233 18.00 -12.67 -5.75
N ALA A 234 17.32 -13.83 -5.74
CA ALA A 234 15.89 -13.96 -6.01
C ALA A 234 15.41 -13.51 -7.40
N PHE A 235 16.32 -13.31 -8.37
CA PHE A 235 15.94 -12.92 -9.73
C PHE A 235 15.03 -13.96 -10.39
N LEU A 236 15.40 -15.26 -10.33
CA LEU A 236 14.59 -16.34 -10.89
C LEU A 236 13.15 -16.33 -10.38
N TYR A 237 12.99 -16.12 -9.07
CA TYR A 237 11.67 -15.97 -8.45
C TYR A 237 10.90 -14.76 -9.01
N ALA A 238 11.49 -13.57 -8.92
CA ALA A 238 10.81 -12.34 -9.31
C ALA A 238 10.45 -12.34 -10.80
N PHE A 239 11.33 -12.90 -11.63
CA PHE A 239 11.14 -13.00 -13.06
C PHE A 239 10.07 -14.03 -13.42
N ALA A 240 10.16 -15.26 -12.88
CA ALA A 240 9.15 -16.29 -13.11
C ALA A 240 7.76 -15.84 -12.61
N ASN A 241 7.70 -15.12 -11.49
CA ASN A 241 6.46 -14.55 -10.97
C ASN A 241 5.85 -13.53 -11.95
N ALA A 242 6.66 -12.67 -12.55
CA ALA A 242 6.16 -11.70 -13.53
C ALA A 242 5.74 -12.32 -14.87
N LEU A 243 6.41 -13.39 -15.30
CA LEU A 243 5.93 -14.20 -16.42
C LEU A 243 4.54 -14.77 -16.11
N ALA A 244 4.36 -15.36 -14.93
CA ALA A 244 3.07 -15.87 -14.49
C ALA A 244 2.01 -14.77 -14.43
N MET A 245 2.30 -13.59 -13.89
CA MET A 245 1.34 -12.48 -13.85
C MET A 245 0.87 -12.03 -15.24
N ARG A 246 1.75 -12.16 -16.24
CA ARG A 246 1.46 -11.87 -17.66
C ARG A 246 0.84 -13.05 -18.40
N ASN A 247 0.45 -14.11 -17.68
CA ASN A 247 -0.06 -15.36 -18.23
C ASN A 247 0.89 -16.01 -19.24
N VAL A 248 2.19 -15.89 -18.98
CA VAL A 248 3.24 -16.62 -19.69
C VAL A 248 3.60 -17.85 -18.87
N TYR A 249 3.41 -19.02 -19.47
CA TYR A 249 3.68 -20.31 -18.85
C TYR A 249 5.08 -20.79 -19.22
N ILE A 250 5.83 -21.30 -18.25
CA ILE A 250 7.16 -21.89 -18.43
C ILE A 250 6.98 -23.40 -18.52
N SER A 251 7.28 -23.98 -19.68
CA SER A 251 7.17 -25.43 -19.91
C SER A 251 8.46 -26.19 -19.60
N LYS A 252 9.58 -25.47 -19.70
CA LYS A 252 10.93 -25.98 -19.44
C LYS A 252 11.83 -24.80 -19.11
N ALA A 253 12.77 -25.01 -18.19
CA ALA A 253 13.82 -24.05 -17.90
C ALA A 253 15.16 -24.75 -17.60
N GLN A 254 16.24 -24.08 -17.96
CA GLN A 254 17.62 -24.53 -17.76
C GLN A 254 18.46 -23.36 -17.26
N PHE A 255 19.25 -23.59 -16.22
CA PHE A 255 20.13 -22.58 -15.62
C PHE A 255 21.55 -23.10 -15.59
N ASP A 256 22.47 -22.38 -16.22
CA ASP A 256 23.89 -22.71 -16.27
C ASP A 256 24.75 -21.48 -15.96
N VAL A 257 25.96 -21.70 -15.44
CA VAL A 257 26.96 -20.64 -15.23
C VAL A 257 28.03 -20.77 -16.31
N GLU A 258 28.05 -19.83 -17.26
CA GLU A 258 29.06 -19.73 -18.32
C GLU A 258 29.91 -18.46 -18.14
N GLU A 259 31.24 -18.59 -18.10
CA GLU A 259 32.19 -17.46 -18.00
C GLU A 259 31.96 -16.51 -16.80
N GLY A 260 31.42 -17.05 -15.69
CA GLY A 260 31.09 -16.26 -14.49
C GLY A 260 29.79 -15.45 -14.60
N LYS A 261 28.99 -15.67 -15.64
CA LYS A 261 27.65 -15.11 -15.82
C LYS A 261 26.60 -16.23 -15.83
N ILE A 262 25.41 -15.90 -15.36
CA ILE A 262 24.27 -16.80 -15.42
C ILE A 262 23.68 -16.75 -16.83
N HIS A 263 23.49 -17.92 -17.43
CA HIS A 263 22.73 -18.15 -18.66
C HIS A 263 21.46 -18.92 -18.31
N ASP A 264 20.33 -18.20 -18.26
CA ASP A 264 19.02 -18.78 -18.04
C ASP A 264 18.30 -18.98 -19.37
N ARG A 265 17.86 -20.21 -19.66
CA ARG A 265 17.05 -20.54 -20.82
C ARG A 265 15.66 -20.96 -20.39
N PHE A 266 14.63 -20.31 -20.93
CA PHE A 266 13.23 -20.62 -20.66
C PHE A 266 12.50 -20.98 -21.95
N SER A 267 11.79 -22.09 -21.97
CA SER A 267 10.77 -22.40 -22.98
C SER A 267 9.43 -21.88 -22.48
N VAL A 268 8.87 -20.92 -23.20
CA VAL A 268 7.66 -20.20 -22.76
C VAL A 268 6.51 -20.28 -23.77
N ARG A 269 5.29 -20.26 -23.24
CA ARG A 269 4.02 -20.22 -24.00
C ARG A 269 3.10 -19.14 -23.45
N ASN A 270 2.21 -18.64 -24.29
CA ASN A 270 1.13 -17.75 -23.85
C ASN A 270 0.01 -18.54 -23.12
N ARG A 271 -0.98 -17.81 -22.59
CA ARG A 271 -2.17 -18.36 -21.90
C ARG A 271 -3.01 -19.36 -22.71
N HIS A 272 -2.83 -19.39 -24.03
CA HIS A 272 -3.52 -20.30 -24.93
C HIS A 272 -2.64 -21.51 -25.32
N GLY A 273 -1.47 -21.67 -24.71
CA GLY A 273 -0.53 -22.75 -25.01
C GLY A 273 0.23 -22.56 -26.33
N GLN A 274 0.27 -21.33 -26.87
CA GLN A 274 0.89 -21.03 -28.16
C GLN A 274 2.22 -20.29 -27.98
N LYS A 275 3.07 -20.34 -29.02
CA LYS A 275 4.29 -19.54 -29.10
C LYS A 275 4.00 -18.04 -29.05
N LEU A 276 4.93 -17.29 -28.48
CA LEU A 276 4.99 -15.84 -28.47
C LEU A 276 5.67 -15.37 -29.77
N THR A 277 4.92 -15.28 -30.87
CA THR A 277 5.44 -14.88 -32.19
C THR A 277 5.34 -13.38 -32.45
N ASP A 278 4.53 -12.64 -31.70
CA ASP A 278 4.38 -11.19 -31.85
C ASP A 278 5.64 -10.46 -31.34
N ALA A 279 6.22 -9.62 -32.19
CA ALA A 279 7.44 -8.88 -31.86
C ALA A 279 7.23 -7.85 -30.74
N THR A 280 6.02 -7.31 -30.61
CA THR A 280 5.62 -6.41 -29.52
C THR A 280 5.64 -7.16 -28.21
N ASP A 281 5.01 -8.34 -28.15
CA ASP A 281 4.95 -9.16 -26.93
C ASP A 281 6.35 -9.57 -26.46
N GLN A 282 7.23 -9.95 -27.39
CA GLN A 282 8.64 -10.25 -27.08
C GLN A 282 9.40 -9.03 -26.56
N GLN A 283 9.23 -7.86 -27.19
CA GLN A 283 9.85 -6.62 -26.73
C GLN A 283 9.34 -6.22 -25.35
N GLN A 284 8.05 -6.42 -25.09
CA GLN A 284 7.46 -6.19 -23.78
C GLN A 284 8.07 -7.09 -22.72
N LEU A 285 8.16 -8.40 -22.97
CA LEU A 285 8.76 -9.35 -22.03
C LEU A 285 10.24 -9.06 -21.77
N ARG A 286 11.00 -8.67 -22.81
CA ARG A 286 12.38 -8.21 -22.65
C ARG A 286 12.48 -7.04 -21.68
N LEU A 287 11.59 -6.04 -21.84
CA LEU A 287 11.59 -4.88 -20.97
C LEU A 287 11.22 -5.25 -19.53
N THR A 288 10.16 -6.07 -19.33
CA THR A 288 9.74 -6.57 -18.02
C THR A 288 10.91 -7.26 -17.31
N ALA A 289 11.60 -8.17 -18.00
CA ALA A 289 12.76 -8.88 -17.45
C ALA A 289 13.87 -7.93 -16.97
N VAL A 290 14.23 -6.94 -17.79
CA VAL A 290 15.26 -5.95 -17.46
C VAL A 290 14.85 -5.11 -16.26
N LEU A 291 13.61 -4.60 -16.26
CA LEU A 291 13.12 -3.69 -15.22
C LEU A 291 12.91 -4.42 -13.89
N ILE A 292 12.40 -5.65 -13.91
CA ILE A 292 12.25 -6.46 -12.70
C ILE A 292 13.60 -6.78 -12.12
N LYS A 293 14.58 -7.14 -12.96
CA LYS A 293 15.93 -7.38 -12.48
C LYS A 293 16.51 -6.14 -11.79
N GLN A 294 16.28 -4.96 -12.34
CA GLN A 294 16.74 -3.72 -11.73
C GLN A 294 15.97 -3.38 -10.45
N PHE A 295 14.66 -3.65 -10.43
CA PHE A 295 13.80 -3.36 -9.30
C PHE A 295 14.00 -4.33 -8.12
N THR A 296 14.35 -5.60 -8.35
CA THR A 296 14.64 -6.55 -7.26
C THR A 296 15.80 -6.10 -6.39
N HIS A 297 16.80 -5.41 -6.97
CA HIS A 297 17.85 -4.75 -6.18
C HIS A 297 17.28 -3.67 -5.27
N ALA A 298 16.19 -3.01 -5.67
CA ALA A 298 15.58 -1.93 -4.92
C ALA A 298 14.61 -2.33 -3.82
N LEU A 299 14.16 -3.59 -3.82
CA LEU A 299 13.21 -4.13 -2.85
C LEU A 299 13.67 -4.01 -1.39
N THR A 300 14.98 -4.01 -1.13
CA THR A 300 15.52 -3.87 0.24
C THR A 300 15.26 -2.49 0.86
N TRP A 301 14.99 -1.46 0.03
CA TRP A 301 14.59 -0.12 0.47
C TRP A 301 13.08 0.01 0.65
N ALA A 302 12.27 -0.94 0.17
CA ALA A 302 10.83 -0.94 0.38
C ALA A 302 10.49 -1.26 1.83
N PRO A 303 9.57 -0.51 2.49
CA PRO A 303 9.03 -0.89 3.79
C PRO A 303 8.34 -2.26 3.75
N ASP A 304 7.55 -2.50 2.70
CA ASP A 304 6.94 -3.78 2.34
C ASP A 304 7.41 -4.17 0.92
N PRO A 305 8.42 -5.06 0.80
CA PRO A 305 8.94 -5.46 -0.51
C PRO A 305 7.97 -6.29 -1.34
N THR A 306 7.10 -7.05 -0.68
CA THR A 306 6.06 -7.85 -1.34
C THR A 306 5.12 -6.92 -2.11
N LYS A 307 4.59 -5.91 -1.41
CA LYS A 307 3.71 -4.90 -2.02
C LYS A 307 4.43 -4.09 -3.09
N ALA A 308 5.69 -3.73 -2.85
CA ALA A 308 6.47 -2.98 -3.82
C ALA A 308 6.59 -3.76 -5.15
N LEU A 309 6.84 -5.07 -5.10
CA LEU A 309 6.94 -5.91 -6.30
C LEU A 309 5.61 -6.02 -7.04
N GLU A 310 4.51 -6.28 -6.32
CA GLU A 310 3.18 -6.40 -6.91
C GLU A 310 2.70 -5.09 -7.57
N ALA A 311 2.89 -3.97 -6.87
CA ALA A 311 2.53 -2.66 -7.38
C ALA A 311 3.43 -2.23 -8.55
N PHE A 312 4.72 -2.58 -8.52
CA PHE A 312 5.63 -2.30 -9.63
C PHE A 312 5.24 -3.07 -10.89
N ASP A 313 4.85 -4.33 -10.78
CA ASP A 313 4.43 -5.11 -11.94
C ASP A 313 3.17 -4.52 -12.59
N GLN A 314 2.16 -4.18 -11.78
CA GLN A 314 0.96 -3.49 -12.27
C GLN A 314 1.29 -2.13 -12.90
N PHE A 315 2.28 -1.41 -12.37
CA PHE A 315 2.77 -0.15 -12.94
C PHE A 315 3.35 -0.35 -14.35
N LEU A 316 4.14 -1.41 -14.55
CA LEU A 316 4.67 -1.77 -15.86
C LEU A 316 3.54 -2.08 -16.84
N ASP A 317 2.56 -2.89 -16.44
CA ASP A 317 1.42 -3.23 -17.29
C ASP A 317 0.63 -2.00 -17.74
N LEU A 318 0.31 -1.07 -16.81
CA LEU A 318 -0.39 0.18 -17.15
C LEU A 318 0.43 1.04 -18.13
N THR A 319 1.73 1.18 -17.85
CA THR A 319 2.65 1.96 -18.69
C THR A 319 2.74 1.38 -20.10
N MET A 320 2.71 0.05 -20.22
CA MET A 320 2.89 -0.68 -21.49
C MET A 320 1.59 -0.81 -22.30
N GLN A 321 0.42 -0.85 -21.66
CA GLN A 321 -0.86 -0.95 -22.35
C GLN A 321 -1.39 0.39 -22.86
N GLN A 322 -1.16 1.51 -22.14
CA GLN A 322 -1.86 2.78 -22.42
C GLN A 322 -0.99 3.85 -23.08
N THR A 323 0.33 3.67 -23.13
CA THR A 323 1.25 4.70 -23.62
C THR A 323 1.81 4.29 -24.98
N LYS A 324 1.34 4.89 -26.07
CA LYS A 324 1.96 4.76 -27.40
C LYS A 324 2.78 6.01 -27.73
N GLY A 325 3.96 5.83 -28.31
CA GLY A 325 4.80 6.92 -28.80
C GLY A 325 5.68 7.58 -27.73
N LYS A 326 5.78 8.92 -27.75
CA LYS A 326 6.79 9.69 -26.99
C LYS A 326 6.69 9.50 -25.46
N ALA A 327 5.48 9.45 -24.91
CA ALA A 327 5.27 9.28 -23.47
C ALA A 327 5.74 7.90 -22.96
N GLN A 328 5.71 6.86 -23.81
CA GLN A 328 6.26 5.55 -23.48
C GLN A 328 7.78 5.62 -23.38
N GLN A 329 8.43 6.30 -24.34
CA GLN A 329 9.89 6.49 -24.32
C GLN A 329 10.34 7.30 -23.11
N GLU A 330 9.58 8.33 -22.72
CA GLU A 330 9.84 9.13 -21.52
C GLU A 330 9.68 8.29 -20.24
N ALA A 331 8.67 7.41 -20.18
CA ALA A 331 8.48 6.46 -19.08
C ALA A 331 9.67 5.50 -18.94
N LEU A 332 10.11 4.92 -20.05
CA LEU A 332 11.23 3.99 -20.08
C LEU A 332 12.56 4.67 -19.75
N ALA A 333 12.76 5.89 -20.23
CA ALA A 333 13.93 6.70 -19.89
C ALA A 333 13.96 7.04 -18.40
N PHE A 334 12.81 7.37 -17.81
CA PHE A 334 12.69 7.64 -16.38
C PHE A 334 12.95 6.39 -15.52
N LEU A 335 12.42 5.23 -15.93
CA LEU A 335 12.69 3.95 -15.28
C LEU A 335 14.15 3.53 -15.41
N SER A 336 14.85 3.98 -16.44
CA SER A 336 16.28 3.70 -16.62
C SER A 336 17.19 4.56 -15.72
N ASP A 337 16.65 5.55 -14.99
CA ASP A 337 17.42 6.32 -14.00
C ASP A 337 17.63 5.50 -12.72
N LYS A 338 18.90 5.28 -12.36
CA LYS A 338 19.32 4.54 -11.16
C LYS A 338 18.70 5.08 -9.86
N LYS A 339 18.41 6.39 -9.79
CA LYS A 339 17.82 7.02 -8.61
C LYS A 339 16.31 6.77 -8.48
N THR A 340 15.67 6.29 -9.55
CA THR A 340 14.22 6.08 -9.61
C THR A 340 13.78 4.77 -8.95
N PHE A 341 14.55 3.69 -9.07
CA PHE A 341 14.13 2.41 -8.47
C PHE A 341 14.03 2.43 -6.94
N PRO A 342 15.00 2.98 -6.19
CA PRO A 342 14.86 3.08 -4.73
C PRO A 342 13.67 3.93 -4.31
N LEU A 343 13.39 5.01 -5.05
CA LEU A 343 12.23 5.86 -4.87
C LEU A 343 10.93 5.07 -5.07
N LEU A 344 10.80 4.37 -6.20
CA LEU A 344 9.63 3.56 -6.52
C LEU A 344 9.46 2.45 -5.49
N ALA A 345 10.52 1.75 -5.09
CA ALA A 345 10.45 0.71 -4.07
C ALA A 345 9.93 1.26 -2.73
N ARG A 346 10.41 2.44 -2.30
CA ARG A 346 9.91 3.11 -1.10
C ARG A 346 8.44 3.51 -1.24
N LEU A 347 8.04 4.12 -2.35
CA LEU A 347 6.68 4.59 -2.57
C LEU A 347 5.68 3.43 -2.67
N LEU A 348 5.99 2.45 -3.52
CA LEU A 348 5.15 1.29 -3.82
C LEU A 348 5.06 0.33 -2.62
N GLY A 349 6.14 0.22 -1.83
CA GLY A 349 6.13 -0.56 -0.58
C GLY A 349 5.58 0.19 0.63
N ALA A 350 5.31 1.50 0.52
CA ALA A 350 4.83 2.31 1.64
C ALA A 350 3.30 2.37 1.71
N SER A 351 2.59 2.36 0.58
CA SER A 351 1.19 2.80 0.52
C SER A 351 0.35 2.08 -0.54
N ASP A 352 -0.64 1.28 -0.12
CA ASP A 352 -1.67 0.75 -1.03
C ASP A 352 -2.57 1.90 -1.53
N PHE A 353 -2.79 2.89 -0.67
CA PHE A 353 -3.61 4.05 -0.99
C PHE A 353 -3.05 4.89 -2.13
N LEU A 354 -1.77 5.29 -2.04
CA LEU A 354 -1.13 6.05 -3.12
C LEU A 354 -1.07 5.20 -4.38
N TRP A 355 -0.88 3.89 -4.24
CA TRP A 355 -0.98 2.94 -5.35
C TRP A 355 -2.35 2.95 -6.04
N GLU A 356 -3.43 2.66 -5.31
CA GLU A 356 -4.76 2.51 -5.91
C GLU A 356 -5.41 3.84 -6.31
N ASP A 357 -5.27 4.91 -5.51
CA ASP A 357 -6.00 6.17 -5.74
C ASP A 357 -5.26 7.14 -6.67
N PHE A 358 -3.92 7.09 -6.69
CA PHE A 358 -3.11 7.98 -7.50
C PHE A 358 -2.34 7.25 -8.61
N LEU A 359 -1.59 6.20 -8.29
CA LEU A 359 -0.73 5.54 -9.26
C LEU A 359 -1.52 4.78 -10.32
N ARG A 360 -2.60 4.08 -9.95
CA ARG A 360 -3.47 3.39 -10.91
C ARG A 360 -4.37 4.35 -11.71
N ARG A 361 -5.05 5.28 -11.01
CA ARG A 361 -6.07 6.17 -11.60
C ARG A 361 -5.50 7.37 -12.36
N GLN A 362 -4.31 7.84 -12.00
CA GLN A 362 -3.64 8.98 -12.62
C GLN A 362 -2.22 8.63 -13.09
N HIS A 363 -1.97 7.37 -13.49
CA HIS A 363 -0.66 6.90 -14.00
C HIS A 363 -0.08 7.81 -15.09
N SER A 364 -0.93 8.42 -15.93
CA SER A 364 -0.49 9.37 -16.96
C SER A 364 0.16 10.64 -16.41
N ASN A 365 -0.20 11.06 -15.20
CA ASN A 365 0.42 12.20 -14.51
C ASN A 365 1.56 11.76 -13.58
N LEU A 366 1.72 10.47 -13.33
CA LEU A 366 2.69 9.97 -12.36
C LEU A 366 4.12 10.33 -12.76
N LEU A 367 4.50 10.10 -14.01
CA LEU A 367 5.88 10.33 -14.45
C LEU A 367 6.26 11.82 -14.40
N PRO A 368 5.45 12.76 -14.92
CA PRO A 368 5.67 14.18 -14.69
C PRO A 368 5.79 14.54 -13.20
N LEU A 369 4.91 14.00 -12.35
CA LEU A 369 4.95 14.28 -10.91
C LEU A 369 6.18 13.69 -10.21
N LEU A 370 6.64 12.50 -10.64
CA LEU A 370 7.88 11.88 -10.16
C LEU A 370 9.14 12.61 -10.65
N GLN A 371 9.05 13.41 -11.70
CA GLN A 371 10.13 14.31 -12.11
C GLN A 371 10.06 15.62 -11.30
N ASP A 372 8.87 16.22 -11.23
CA ASP A 372 8.65 17.53 -10.60
C ASP A 372 8.84 17.51 -9.07
N TYR A 373 8.62 16.37 -8.39
CA TYR A 373 8.73 16.34 -6.92
C TYR A 373 10.15 16.56 -6.42
N ARG A 374 11.17 16.14 -7.18
CA ARG A 374 12.57 16.23 -6.76
C ARG A 374 12.96 17.69 -6.51
N ASP A 375 12.48 18.58 -7.38
CA ASP A 375 12.88 19.99 -7.39
C ASP A 375 11.87 20.90 -6.66
N ALA A 376 10.62 20.46 -6.47
CA ALA A 376 9.65 21.20 -5.68
C ALA A 376 10.04 21.22 -4.20
N PRO A 377 9.69 22.26 -3.41
CA PRO A 377 9.77 22.19 -1.95
C PRO A 377 8.55 21.46 -1.36
N LEU A 378 8.64 20.91 -0.14
CA LEU A 378 7.45 20.40 0.56
C LEU A 378 6.41 21.51 0.74
N MET A 379 6.84 22.61 1.36
CA MET A 379 6.01 23.77 1.61
C MET A 379 6.13 24.76 0.45
N THR A 380 5.02 24.92 -0.27
CA THR A 380 4.85 25.98 -1.26
C THR A 380 4.15 27.16 -0.60
N PRO A 381 4.66 28.41 -0.70
CA PRO A 381 4.00 29.56 -0.11
C PRO A 381 2.54 29.68 -0.58
N LYS A 382 1.63 29.97 0.35
CA LYS A 382 0.18 30.11 0.08
C LYS A 382 -0.14 31.03 -1.11
N ALA A 383 0.62 32.11 -1.29
CA ALA A 383 0.45 33.04 -2.41
C ALA A 383 0.75 32.38 -3.78
N THR A 384 1.77 31.52 -3.84
CA THR A 384 2.13 30.77 -5.05
C THR A 384 1.05 29.75 -5.39
N LEU A 385 0.58 28.97 -4.41
CA LEU A 385 -0.53 28.01 -4.59
C LEU A 385 -1.78 28.70 -5.12
N ARG A 386 -2.17 29.84 -4.52
CA ARG A 386 -3.33 30.64 -4.98
C ARG A 386 -3.16 31.11 -6.41
N LYS A 387 -2.00 31.67 -6.76
CA LYS A 387 -1.71 32.19 -8.11
C LYS A 387 -1.82 31.10 -9.16
N GLU A 388 -1.30 29.90 -8.87
CA GLU A 388 -1.38 28.78 -9.79
C GLU A 388 -2.82 28.25 -9.93
N LEU A 389 -3.52 28.02 -8.81
CA LEU A 389 -4.91 27.60 -8.83
C LEU A 389 -5.80 28.60 -9.60
N ASP A 390 -5.64 29.89 -9.33
CA ASP A 390 -6.38 30.94 -10.03
C ASP A 390 -6.10 30.91 -11.54
N ARG A 391 -4.84 30.70 -11.95
CA ARG A 391 -4.48 30.57 -13.38
C ARG A 391 -5.17 29.37 -14.04
N LEU A 392 -5.25 28.22 -13.36
CA LEU A 392 -5.88 27.01 -13.88
C LEU A 392 -7.40 27.17 -13.97
N VAL A 393 -8.04 27.63 -12.89
CA VAL A 393 -9.49 27.78 -12.82
C VAL A 393 -9.98 28.91 -13.74
N ASN A 394 -9.26 30.02 -13.86
CA ASN A 394 -9.69 31.14 -14.72
C ASN A 394 -9.63 30.84 -16.22
N LYS A 395 -8.93 29.77 -16.64
CA LYS A 395 -8.99 29.28 -18.05
C LYS A 395 -10.33 28.59 -18.36
N ALA A 396 -11.03 28.09 -17.35
CA ALA A 396 -12.28 27.36 -17.53
C ALA A 396 -13.47 28.31 -17.75
N LYS A 397 -14.31 27.95 -18.73
CA LYS A 397 -15.46 28.77 -19.16
C LYS A 397 -16.76 28.42 -18.43
N THR A 398 -16.92 27.16 -18.00
CA THR A 398 -18.10 26.68 -17.28
C THR A 398 -17.79 26.42 -15.81
N ASP A 399 -18.84 26.35 -14.98
CA ASP A 399 -18.69 26.12 -13.55
C ASP A 399 -18.21 24.67 -13.30
N GLU A 400 -18.64 23.70 -14.11
CA GLU A 400 -18.17 22.31 -14.10
C GLU A 400 -16.68 22.20 -14.43
N ALA A 401 -16.20 22.94 -15.44
CA ALA A 401 -14.80 22.95 -15.81
C ALA A 401 -13.91 23.63 -14.74
N ARG A 402 -14.43 24.64 -14.04
CA ARG A 402 -13.74 25.26 -12.89
C ARG A 402 -13.62 24.27 -11.73
N LYS A 403 -14.73 23.59 -11.41
CA LYS A 403 -14.78 22.54 -10.39
C LYS A 403 -13.77 21.42 -10.71
N ALA A 404 -13.73 20.94 -11.94
CA ALA A 404 -12.79 19.92 -12.38
C ALA A 404 -11.32 20.39 -12.26
N ALA A 405 -11.02 21.62 -12.70
CA ALA A 405 -9.68 22.19 -12.61
C ALA A 405 -9.21 22.35 -11.15
N LEU A 406 -10.11 22.79 -10.26
CA LEU A 406 -9.82 22.93 -8.83
C LEU A 406 -9.52 21.59 -8.16
N ASN A 407 -10.34 20.56 -8.42
CA ASN A 407 -10.11 19.24 -7.82
C ASN A 407 -8.87 18.54 -8.41
N SER A 408 -8.61 18.72 -9.71
CA SER A 408 -7.37 18.26 -10.34
C SER A 408 -6.12 18.89 -9.70
N PHE A 409 -6.13 20.21 -9.46
CA PHE A 409 -5.05 20.90 -8.76
C PHE A 409 -4.91 20.41 -7.31
N LYS A 410 -6.02 20.31 -6.57
CA LYS A 410 -6.06 19.79 -5.19
C LYS A 410 -5.39 18.43 -5.09
N ASP A 411 -5.82 17.48 -5.93
CA ASP A 411 -5.33 16.10 -5.88
C ASP A 411 -3.85 16.01 -6.24
N ARG A 412 -3.41 16.81 -7.22
CA ARG A 412 -2.01 16.90 -7.62
C ARG A 412 -1.12 17.43 -6.48
N GLU A 413 -1.53 18.52 -5.83
CA GLU A 413 -0.76 19.08 -4.71
C GLU A 413 -0.81 18.18 -3.47
N LEU A 414 -1.95 17.57 -3.16
CA LEU A 414 -2.08 16.63 -2.06
C LEU A 414 -1.13 15.44 -2.26
N PHE A 415 -1.11 14.86 -3.46
CA PHE A 415 -0.19 13.80 -3.81
C PHE A 415 1.28 14.21 -3.70
N ARG A 416 1.64 15.40 -4.20
CA ARG A 416 3.01 15.92 -4.10
C ARG A 416 3.46 16.06 -2.65
N ILE A 417 2.61 16.60 -1.78
CA ILE A 417 2.89 16.79 -0.35
C ILE A 417 3.05 15.41 0.33
N ASP A 418 2.11 14.50 0.09
CA ASP A 418 2.11 13.14 0.62
C ASP A 418 3.38 12.39 0.20
N MET A 419 3.70 12.39 -1.09
CA MET A 419 4.87 11.70 -1.63
C MET A 419 6.19 12.24 -1.06
N LYS A 420 6.32 13.57 -0.90
CA LYS A 420 7.53 14.14 -0.29
C LYS A 420 7.75 13.64 1.12
N HIS A 421 6.71 13.65 1.95
CA HIS A 421 6.82 13.18 3.33
C HIS A 421 7.18 11.67 3.42
N ILE A 422 6.87 10.86 2.39
CA ILE A 422 7.21 9.43 2.33
C ILE A 422 8.68 9.21 1.95
N VAL A 423 9.12 9.95 0.95
CA VAL A 423 10.40 9.75 0.29
C VAL A 423 11.52 10.48 1.04
N GLU A 424 11.22 11.62 1.65
CA GLU A 424 12.17 12.43 2.40
C GLU A 424 12.01 12.11 3.88
N SER A 425 12.86 11.20 4.38
CA SER A 425 12.84 10.70 5.76
C SER A 425 13.03 11.79 6.82
N ASP A 426 13.60 12.94 6.44
CA ASP A 426 13.90 14.06 7.32
C ASP A 426 12.76 15.08 7.38
N THR A 427 11.64 14.81 6.70
CA THR A 427 10.51 15.72 6.70
C THR A 427 9.90 15.80 8.09
N ALA A 428 9.93 16.99 8.68
CA ALA A 428 9.32 17.21 9.98
C ALA A 428 7.79 17.17 9.86
N LEU A 429 7.14 16.40 10.74
CA LEU A 429 5.67 16.32 10.80
C LEU A 429 4.97 17.70 10.85
N PRO A 430 5.46 18.70 11.61
CA PRO A 430 4.86 20.03 11.61
C PRO A 430 4.81 20.68 10.22
N ASP A 431 5.85 20.52 9.40
CA ASP A 431 5.93 21.12 8.07
C ASP A 431 4.98 20.41 7.11
N PHE A 432 4.85 19.08 7.23
CA PHE A 432 3.86 18.29 6.51
C PHE A 432 2.42 18.72 6.86
N SER A 433 2.10 18.82 8.15
CA SER A 433 0.80 19.32 8.61
C SER A 433 0.51 20.74 8.13
N ALA A 434 1.53 21.61 8.11
CA ALA A 434 1.40 22.97 7.62
C ALA A 434 1.14 23.02 6.11
N ALA A 435 1.83 22.20 5.31
CA ALA A 435 1.63 22.11 3.87
C ALA A 435 0.20 21.68 3.52
N LEU A 436 -0.31 20.61 4.16
CA LEU A 436 -1.69 20.14 3.99
C LEU A 436 -2.72 21.21 4.40
N THR A 437 -2.47 21.88 5.53
CA THR A 437 -3.36 22.95 6.02
C THR A 437 -3.41 24.13 5.05
N GLN A 438 -2.26 24.56 4.51
CA GLN A 438 -2.20 25.64 3.54
C GLN A 438 -2.96 25.28 2.26
N LEU A 439 -2.80 24.05 1.76
CA LEU A 439 -3.55 23.57 0.60
C LEU A 439 -5.06 23.62 0.87
N ALA A 440 -5.54 23.09 2.00
CA ALA A 440 -6.94 23.12 2.39
C ALA A 440 -7.52 24.54 2.45
N GLU A 441 -6.79 25.49 3.04
CA GLU A 441 -7.24 26.88 3.08
C GLU A 441 -7.29 27.54 1.69
N VAL A 442 -6.34 27.24 0.79
CA VAL A 442 -6.35 27.77 -0.59
C VAL A 442 -7.52 27.23 -1.38
N ILE A 443 -7.81 25.94 -1.25
CA ILE A 443 -8.94 25.29 -1.91
C ILE A 443 -10.26 25.87 -1.40
N LEU A 444 -10.43 26.01 -0.08
CA LEU A 444 -11.64 26.60 0.51
C LEU A 444 -11.87 28.05 0.07
N ASP A 445 -10.82 28.89 0.09
CA ASP A 445 -10.90 30.28 -0.35
C ASP A 445 -11.36 30.41 -1.81
N ARG A 446 -10.82 29.56 -2.70
CA ARG A 446 -11.18 29.58 -4.13
C ARG A 446 -12.59 29.05 -4.35
N SER A 447 -12.93 27.90 -3.77
CA SER A 447 -14.27 27.30 -3.87
C SER A 447 -15.34 28.27 -3.40
N LEU A 448 -15.13 28.97 -2.28
CA LEU A 448 -16.06 29.97 -1.78
C LEU A 448 -16.35 31.08 -2.79
N LYS A 449 -15.32 31.59 -3.48
CA LYS A 449 -15.50 32.61 -4.53
C LYS A 449 -16.30 32.08 -5.72
N ASP A 450 -15.99 30.88 -6.19
CA ASP A 450 -16.67 30.27 -7.34
C ASP A 450 -18.14 29.94 -7.02
N CYS A 451 -18.41 29.35 -5.85
CA CYS A 451 -19.78 29.02 -5.40
C CYS A 451 -20.62 30.29 -5.20
N HIS A 452 -20.05 31.35 -4.59
CA HIS A 452 -20.74 32.64 -4.52
C HIS A 452 -21.04 33.21 -5.91
N ALA A 453 -20.07 33.19 -6.82
CA ALA A 453 -20.27 33.69 -8.18
C ALA A 453 -21.39 32.93 -8.90
N LYS A 454 -21.46 31.60 -8.74
CA LYS A 454 -22.53 30.76 -9.27
C LYS A 454 -23.91 31.18 -8.73
N LEU A 455 -24.08 31.27 -7.42
CA LEU A 455 -25.37 31.63 -6.80
C LEU A 455 -25.77 33.09 -7.08
N ASN A 456 -24.80 34.00 -7.11
CA ASN A 456 -25.04 35.42 -7.37
C ASN A 456 -25.61 35.69 -8.77
N LYS A 457 -25.32 34.85 -9.77
CA LYS A 457 -25.92 34.97 -11.12
C LYS A 457 -27.45 34.91 -11.09
N VAL A 458 -28.02 34.13 -10.17
CA VAL A 458 -29.47 33.89 -10.06
C VAL A 458 -30.09 34.79 -8.99
N HIS A 459 -29.53 34.71 -7.78
CA HIS A 459 -30.14 35.30 -6.59
C HIS A 459 -29.60 36.69 -6.27
N GLY A 460 -28.48 37.10 -6.86
CA GLY A 460 -27.75 38.30 -6.45
C GLY A 460 -27.03 38.12 -5.10
N PRO A 461 -26.16 39.06 -4.70
CA PRO A 461 -25.44 38.96 -3.44
C PRO A 461 -26.36 39.13 -2.22
N PRO A 462 -26.15 38.39 -1.13
CA PRO A 462 -26.91 38.53 0.10
C PRO A 462 -26.60 39.87 0.78
N ARG A 463 -27.64 40.52 1.30
CA ARG A 463 -27.54 41.82 1.98
C ARG A 463 -28.22 41.76 3.34
N LEU A 464 -27.68 42.50 4.29
CA LEU A 464 -28.29 42.76 5.59
C LEU A 464 -29.46 43.73 5.43
N ALA A 465 -30.28 43.90 6.47
CA ALA A 465 -31.38 44.87 6.49
C ALA A 465 -30.92 46.31 6.17
N ASN A 466 -29.70 46.68 6.58
CA ASN A 466 -29.08 47.98 6.28
C ASN A 466 -28.47 48.06 4.85
N LYS A 467 -28.78 47.10 3.97
CA LYS A 467 -28.31 46.97 2.58
C LYS A 467 -26.80 46.73 2.40
N LYS A 468 -25.99 46.63 3.47
CA LYS A 468 -24.59 46.21 3.38
C LYS A 468 -24.50 44.73 2.99
N PRO A 469 -23.41 44.27 2.36
CA PRO A 469 -23.21 42.84 2.11
C PRO A 469 -23.30 42.03 3.41
N CYS A 470 -24.01 40.90 3.38
CA CYS A 470 -24.00 39.97 4.52
C CYS A 470 -22.70 39.15 4.50
N PRO A 471 -21.87 39.22 5.55
CA PRO A 471 -20.61 38.47 5.59
C PRO A 471 -20.87 36.98 5.79
N PHE A 472 -19.95 36.15 5.28
CA PHE A 472 -19.92 34.70 5.47
C PHE A 472 -18.48 34.28 5.74
N THR A 473 -18.28 33.42 6.73
CA THR A 473 -16.97 32.89 7.12
C THR A 473 -17.02 31.37 7.27
N VAL A 474 -15.91 30.74 6.92
CA VAL A 474 -15.64 29.33 7.21
C VAL A 474 -14.65 29.27 8.37
N LEU A 475 -14.97 28.44 9.35
CA LEU A 475 -14.13 28.19 10.52
C LEU A 475 -13.62 26.75 10.45
N GLY A 476 -12.33 26.53 10.64
CA GLY A 476 -11.75 25.19 10.78
C GLY A 476 -11.80 24.72 12.22
N LEU A 477 -12.10 23.45 12.45
CA LEU A 477 -12.11 22.77 13.75
C LEU A 477 -11.18 21.56 13.76
N GLY A 478 -11.10 20.88 14.91
CA GLY A 478 -10.29 19.69 15.14
C GLY A 478 -8.87 19.79 14.58
N LYS A 479 -8.43 18.84 13.75
CA LYS A 479 -7.04 18.84 13.23
C LYS A 479 -6.79 19.96 12.24
N PHE A 480 -7.79 20.33 11.42
CA PHE A 480 -7.65 21.42 10.46
C PHE A 480 -7.52 22.78 11.16
N GLY A 481 -8.35 23.00 12.18
CA GLY A 481 -8.31 24.15 13.07
C GLY A 481 -6.99 24.21 13.87
N GLY A 482 -6.50 23.06 14.35
CA GLY A 482 -5.21 22.94 15.04
C GLY A 482 -3.97 23.10 14.16
N LYS A 483 -4.11 23.08 12.82
CA LYS A 483 -3.01 22.98 11.85
C LYS A 483 -2.18 21.69 12.02
N GLU A 484 -2.88 20.59 12.27
CA GLU A 484 -2.35 19.28 12.66
C GLU A 484 -2.81 18.17 11.71
N LEU A 485 -3.14 18.53 10.47
CA LEU A 485 -3.54 17.56 9.44
C LEU A 485 -2.41 16.53 9.20
N GLY A 486 -2.80 15.30 8.89
CA GLY A 486 -1.89 14.27 8.38
C GLY A 486 -2.56 13.50 7.24
N TYR A 487 -2.01 12.35 6.88
CA TYR A 487 -2.63 11.47 5.88
C TYR A 487 -4.09 11.17 6.22
N ALA A 488 -4.92 11.04 5.18
CA ALA A 488 -6.35 10.70 5.30
C ALA A 488 -7.04 11.47 6.45
N SER A 489 -6.95 12.80 6.40
CA SER A 489 -7.63 13.69 7.33
C SER A 489 -8.82 14.36 6.65
N ASP A 490 -9.95 14.37 7.36
CA ASP A 490 -11.09 15.23 7.05
C ASP A 490 -10.73 16.70 7.29
N ILE A 491 -11.44 17.58 6.59
CA ILE A 491 -11.36 19.02 6.74
C ILE A 491 -12.59 19.44 7.54
N GLU A 492 -12.45 19.42 8.86
CA GLU A 492 -13.52 19.76 9.80
C GLU A 492 -13.82 21.27 9.75
N VAL A 493 -15.03 21.65 9.34
CA VAL A 493 -15.43 23.05 9.14
C VAL A 493 -16.80 23.39 9.72
N MET A 494 -16.99 24.66 10.05
CA MET A 494 -18.26 25.25 10.44
C MET A 494 -18.51 26.52 9.63
N PHE A 495 -19.74 26.72 9.19
CA PHE A 495 -20.15 27.85 8.36
C PHE A 495 -20.98 28.84 9.17
N VAL A 496 -20.56 30.10 9.15
CA VAL A 496 -21.24 31.18 9.88
C VAL A 496 -21.47 32.38 8.97
N TYR A 497 -22.68 32.93 9.01
CA TYR A 497 -23.01 34.17 8.32
C TYR A 497 -23.42 35.28 9.28
N GLY A 498 -23.45 36.51 8.80
CA GLY A 498 -23.68 37.70 9.62
C GLY A 498 -25.04 37.69 10.33
N ASP A 499 -26.11 37.89 9.56
CA ASP A 499 -27.47 38.08 10.10
C ASP A 499 -28.52 37.88 9.00
N ALA A 500 -29.79 37.92 9.40
CA ALA A 500 -30.96 37.93 8.53
C ALA A 500 -30.92 39.07 7.50
N GLY A 501 -31.64 38.84 6.40
CA GLY A 501 -31.68 39.74 5.26
C GLY A 501 -32.03 38.98 4.00
N ARG A 502 -31.89 39.63 2.84
CA ARG A 502 -32.33 39.09 1.56
C ARG A 502 -31.35 39.40 0.44
N THR A 503 -31.32 38.55 -0.56
CA THR A 503 -30.58 38.79 -1.79
C THR A 503 -31.34 39.75 -2.72
N GLY A 504 -30.61 40.42 -3.63
CA GLY A 504 -31.17 41.47 -4.50
C GLY A 504 -31.22 41.15 -6.00
N GLY A 505 -31.10 39.88 -6.39
CA GLY A 505 -31.08 39.45 -7.80
C GLY A 505 -32.44 39.11 -8.37
N LYS A 506 -32.45 38.37 -9.49
CA LYS A 506 -33.67 38.06 -10.26
C LYS A 506 -34.67 37.20 -9.48
N GLN A 507 -34.15 36.31 -8.63
CA GLN A 507 -34.94 35.46 -7.74
C GLN A 507 -34.47 35.70 -6.29
N PRO A 508 -34.99 36.72 -5.61
CA PRO A 508 -34.52 37.08 -4.28
C PRO A 508 -34.95 36.04 -3.23
N ILE A 509 -34.00 35.57 -2.43
CA ILE A 509 -34.22 34.61 -1.34
C ILE A 509 -33.68 35.17 -0.03
N ASP A 510 -34.08 34.57 1.09
CA ASP A 510 -33.57 34.94 2.40
C ASP A 510 -32.10 34.53 2.56
N ASN A 511 -31.34 35.27 3.38
CA ASN A 511 -29.93 34.99 3.64
C ASN A 511 -29.73 33.56 4.16
N SER A 512 -30.61 33.08 5.05
CA SER A 512 -30.56 31.71 5.57
C SER A 512 -30.62 30.68 4.44
N GLU A 513 -31.57 30.84 3.51
CA GLU A 513 -31.68 29.95 2.35
C GLU A 513 -30.49 30.07 1.40
N TYR A 514 -30.02 31.29 1.13
CA TYR A 514 -28.85 31.52 0.28
C TYR A 514 -27.61 30.82 0.85
N PHE A 515 -27.36 30.97 2.15
CA PHE A 515 -26.18 30.38 2.79
C PHE A 515 -26.30 28.87 2.97
N GLU A 516 -27.49 28.31 3.21
CA GLU A 516 -27.71 26.86 3.14
C GLU A 516 -27.34 26.32 1.76
N ARG A 517 -27.80 26.97 0.68
CA ARG A 517 -27.43 26.60 -0.69
C ARG A 517 -25.93 26.76 -0.94
N LEU A 518 -25.30 27.81 -0.40
CA LEU A 518 -23.84 28.02 -0.52
C LEU A 518 -23.06 26.91 0.20
N GLY A 519 -23.44 26.55 1.41
CA GLY A 519 -22.84 25.46 2.16
C GLY A 519 -22.96 24.13 1.41
N ALA A 520 -24.15 23.83 0.88
CA ALA A 520 -24.40 22.61 0.11
C ALA A 520 -23.59 22.60 -1.19
N GLU A 521 -23.49 23.75 -1.87
CA GLU A 521 -22.66 23.90 -3.07
C GLU A 521 -21.17 23.69 -2.76
N LEU A 522 -20.66 24.22 -1.64
CA LEU A 522 -19.27 24.01 -1.20
C LEU A 522 -18.96 22.53 -0.97
N LEU A 523 -19.85 21.81 -0.28
CA LEU A 523 -19.71 20.37 -0.05
C LEU A 523 -19.67 19.57 -1.35
N GLN A 524 -20.40 20.02 -2.38
CA GLN A 524 -20.39 19.39 -3.69
C GLN A 524 -19.22 19.85 -4.57
N TRP A 525 -18.70 21.07 -4.38
CA TRP A 525 -17.66 21.66 -5.22
C TRP A 525 -16.30 21.03 -4.95
N ILE A 526 -16.01 20.72 -3.69
CA ILE A 526 -14.77 20.05 -3.28
C ILE A 526 -15.05 18.55 -3.22
N GLU A 527 -14.50 17.82 -4.18
CA GLU A 527 -14.70 16.37 -4.29
C GLU A 527 -13.60 15.63 -3.53
N ALA A 528 -14.02 14.75 -2.63
CA ALA A 528 -13.15 13.76 -2.02
C ALA A 528 -13.26 12.46 -2.83
N LYS A 529 -12.14 11.90 -3.27
CA LYS A 529 -12.12 10.64 -4.02
C LYS A 529 -12.58 9.45 -3.18
N GLN A 530 -12.38 9.54 -1.86
CA GLN A 530 -12.77 8.56 -0.85
C GLN A 530 -13.16 9.28 0.46
N GLU A 531 -14.03 8.67 1.25
CA GLU A 531 -14.38 9.18 2.58
C GLU A 531 -13.11 9.25 3.46
N GLY A 532 -12.96 10.31 4.25
CA GLY A 532 -11.81 10.46 5.14
C GLY A 532 -10.61 11.20 4.54
N ILE A 533 -10.63 11.57 3.26
CA ILE A 533 -9.48 12.19 2.57
C ILE A 533 -9.87 13.52 1.95
N PHE A 534 -9.47 14.61 2.59
CA PHE A 534 -9.86 15.96 2.17
C PHE A 534 -11.39 16.13 2.09
N HIS A 535 -12.15 15.31 2.80
CA HIS A 535 -13.60 15.40 2.85
C HIS A 535 -14.01 16.51 3.81
N LEU A 536 -14.96 17.36 3.42
CA LEU A 536 -15.46 18.41 4.30
C LEU A 536 -16.38 17.80 5.37
N ASP A 537 -15.95 17.83 6.63
CA ASP A 537 -16.76 17.36 7.75
C ASP A 537 -17.39 18.54 8.49
N VAL A 538 -18.73 18.58 8.50
CA VAL A 538 -19.54 19.64 9.10
C VAL A 538 -20.26 19.19 10.38
N ARG A 539 -19.92 18.03 10.94
CA ARG A 539 -20.65 17.43 12.08
C ARG A 539 -20.44 18.15 13.40
N LEU A 540 -19.42 19.01 13.52
CA LEU A 540 -19.12 19.79 14.73
C LEU A 540 -19.89 21.12 14.82
N ARG A 541 -20.85 21.38 13.93
CA ARG A 541 -21.74 22.55 13.98
C ARG A 541 -22.81 22.40 15.08
N PRO A 542 -23.46 23.48 15.52
CA PRO A 542 -24.60 23.43 16.44
C PRO A 542 -25.63 22.37 16.04
N HIS A 543 -26.12 21.60 17.01
CA HIS A 543 -27.06 20.48 16.82
C HIS A 543 -26.55 19.34 15.92
N GLY A 544 -25.26 19.34 15.57
CA GLY A 544 -24.58 18.31 14.79
C GLY A 544 -25.24 18.03 13.44
N GLY A 545 -25.33 16.75 13.06
CA GLY A 545 -25.90 16.32 11.77
C GLY A 545 -27.37 16.71 11.55
N LYS A 546 -28.11 17.05 12.60
CA LYS A 546 -29.53 17.45 12.55
C LYS A 546 -29.72 18.97 12.46
N GLY A 547 -28.67 19.76 12.69
CA GLY A 547 -28.70 21.22 12.60
C GLY A 547 -28.54 21.74 11.17
N SER A 548 -28.90 23.02 10.97
CA SER A 548 -28.64 23.78 9.75
C SER A 548 -27.16 23.68 9.36
N LEU A 549 -26.88 23.61 8.06
CA LEU A 549 -25.50 23.53 7.56
C LEU A 549 -24.74 24.82 7.84
N THR A 550 -25.46 25.95 7.81
CA THR A 550 -24.97 27.29 8.04
C THR A 550 -25.73 27.97 9.17
N ASN A 551 -25.03 28.70 10.03
CA ASN A 551 -25.63 29.30 11.22
C ASN A 551 -25.42 30.82 11.21
N PRO A 552 -26.44 31.64 11.53
CA PRO A 552 -26.22 33.06 11.75
C PRO A 552 -25.33 33.25 13.00
N PHE A 553 -24.60 34.36 13.05
CA PHE A 553 -23.72 34.67 14.18
C PHE A 553 -24.47 34.66 15.52
N ASP A 554 -25.70 35.16 15.54
CA ASP A 554 -26.52 35.20 16.75
C ASP A 554 -26.85 33.78 17.27
N GLU A 555 -27.10 32.81 16.37
CA GLU A 555 -27.31 31.41 16.76
C GLU A 555 -26.05 30.80 17.37
N ILE A 556 -24.87 31.11 16.82
CA ILE A 556 -23.59 30.68 17.41
C ILE A 556 -23.47 31.21 18.85
N THR A 557 -23.83 32.48 19.07
CA THR A 557 -23.77 33.08 20.41
C THR A 557 -24.82 32.54 21.38
N ASN A 558 -26.00 32.17 20.88
CA ASN A 558 -27.08 31.60 21.69
C ASN A 558 -26.85 30.12 22.01
N TYR A 559 -26.20 29.38 21.12
CA TYR A 559 -25.89 27.98 21.34
C TYR A 559 -24.69 27.80 22.27
N TYR A 560 -23.60 28.53 22.01
CA TYR A 560 -22.35 28.48 22.79
C TYR A 560 -22.29 29.57 23.85
N ASN A 561 -23.25 29.54 24.77
CA ASN A 561 -23.19 30.36 25.98
C ASN A 561 -23.35 29.52 27.25
N GLU A 562 -23.21 30.19 28.39
CA GLU A 562 -23.27 29.57 29.71
C GLU A 562 -24.60 28.84 30.00
N HIS A 563 -25.72 29.33 29.46
CA HIS A 563 -27.05 28.75 29.60
C HIS A 563 -27.54 28.09 28.29
N GLY A 564 -26.61 27.88 27.34
CA GLY A 564 -26.89 27.38 26.02
C GLY A 564 -27.03 25.88 26.01
N LEU A 565 -27.24 25.33 24.82
CA LEU A 565 -27.47 23.88 24.63
C LEU A 565 -26.18 23.08 24.39
N ALA A 566 -25.03 23.75 24.30
CA ALA A 566 -23.76 23.10 24.03
C ALA A 566 -23.31 22.21 25.21
N ALA A 567 -22.96 20.96 24.90
CA ALA A 567 -22.43 20.01 25.86
C ALA A 567 -20.97 20.33 26.24
N PRO A 568 -20.46 19.85 27.39
CA PRO A 568 -19.09 20.14 27.82
C PRO A 568 -18.00 19.74 26.80
N PHE A 569 -18.18 18.64 26.06
CA PHE A 569 -17.23 18.22 25.02
C PHE A 569 -17.23 19.15 23.81
N GLU A 570 -18.33 19.87 23.54
CA GLU A 570 -18.38 20.88 22.48
C GLU A 570 -17.62 22.14 22.88
N ARG A 571 -17.71 22.54 24.16
CA ARG A 571 -16.83 23.60 24.70
C ARG A 571 -15.35 23.25 24.50
N GLN A 572 -14.99 21.98 24.70
CA GLN A 572 -13.63 21.51 24.45
C GLN A 572 -13.25 21.52 22.96
N SER A 573 -14.13 21.04 22.07
CA SER A 573 -13.84 21.01 20.63
C SER A 573 -13.62 22.41 20.04
N LEU A 574 -14.29 23.42 20.60
CA LEU A 574 -14.17 24.82 20.22
C LEU A 574 -12.77 25.41 20.42
N ILE A 575 -11.90 24.82 21.24
CA ILE A 575 -10.49 25.26 21.39
C ILE A 575 -9.77 25.32 20.02
N LYS A 576 -10.11 24.39 19.13
CA LYS A 576 -9.53 24.27 17.79
C LYS A 576 -10.16 25.21 16.77
N LEU A 577 -11.31 25.83 17.08
CA LEU A 577 -12.04 26.66 16.13
C LEU A 577 -11.20 27.89 15.74
N ARG A 578 -10.99 28.12 14.45
CA ARG A 578 -10.35 29.35 13.93
C ARG A 578 -10.86 29.70 12.54
N HIS A 579 -10.76 30.96 12.14
CA HIS A 579 -11.03 31.40 10.78
C HIS A 579 -10.05 30.77 9.79
N VAL A 580 -10.60 30.28 8.66
CA VAL A 580 -9.82 29.63 7.59
C VAL A 580 -10.09 30.20 6.20
N ALA A 581 -11.32 30.68 5.93
CA ALA A 581 -11.71 31.26 4.65
C ALA A 581 -12.93 32.20 4.80
N GLY A 582 -13.13 33.10 3.82
CA GLY A 582 -14.25 34.04 3.80
C GLY A 582 -13.99 35.36 4.53
N ASP A 583 -15.02 35.95 5.12
CA ASP A 583 -14.94 37.25 5.80
C ASP A 583 -14.15 37.15 7.13
N ALA A 584 -12.94 37.71 7.14
CA ALA A 584 -12.06 37.66 8.29
C ALA A 584 -12.57 38.47 9.50
N ALA A 585 -13.37 39.51 9.29
CA ALA A 585 -13.90 40.32 10.38
C ALA A 585 -14.98 39.55 11.17
N LEU A 586 -15.89 38.88 10.46
CA LEU A 586 -16.85 37.96 11.06
C LEU A 586 -16.12 36.77 11.72
N GLY A 587 -15.13 36.19 11.04
CA GLY A 587 -14.29 35.13 11.60
C GLY A 587 -13.72 35.51 12.97
N LYS A 588 -13.06 36.66 13.07
CA LYS A 588 -12.50 37.18 14.34
C LYS A 588 -13.56 37.43 15.41
N ARG A 589 -14.78 37.81 15.04
CA ARG A 589 -15.89 37.94 16.01
C ARG A 589 -16.31 36.58 16.59
N VAL A 590 -16.38 35.55 15.75
CA VAL A 590 -16.65 34.17 16.20
C VAL A 590 -15.53 33.67 17.09
N GLU A 591 -14.27 33.91 16.74
CA GLU A 591 -13.10 33.57 17.56
C GLU A 591 -13.12 34.27 18.92
N ALA A 592 -13.46 35.55 18.97
CA ALA A 592 -13.57 36.30 20.22
C ALA A 592 -14.71 35.76 21.11
N HIS A 593 -15.84 35.39 20.52
CA HIS A 593 -16.94 34.76 21.25
C HIS A 593 -16.55 33.37 21.78
N ARG A 594 -15.92 32.53 20.94
CA ARG A 594 -15.31 31.26 21.35
C ARG A 594 -14.41 31.46 22.57
N ASP A 595 -13.50 32.44 22.53
CA ASP A 595 -12.59 32.67 23.65
C ASP A 595 -13.31 33.05 24.93
N HIS A 596 -14.35 33.87 24.84
CA HIS A 596 -15.17 34.24 25.98
C HIS A 596 -15.89 33.04 26.61
N TYR A 597 -16.48 32.17 25.78
CA TYR A 597 -17.19 30.99 26.24
C TYR A 597 -16.25 29.90 26.79
N VAL A 598 -15.26 29.51 25.99
CA VAL A 598 -14.32 28.42 26.31
C VAL A 598 -13.48 28.78 27.53
N TYR A 599 -12.97 30.02 27.61
CA TYR A 599 -12.08 30.49 28.67
C TYR A 599 -12.79 31.45 29.64
N SER A 600 -14.06 31.18 29.95
CA SER A 600 -14.88 31.96 30.89
C SER A 600 -14.40 31.92 32.35
N GLY A 601 -13.48 31.02 32.70
CA GLY A 601 -12.99 30.81 34.06
C GLY A 601 -13.90 29.94 34.94
N LYS A 602 -15.03 29.50 34.40
CA LYS A 602 -15.87 28.48 35.03
C LYS A 602 -15.09 27.17 35.21
N PRO A 603 -15.22 26.49 36.37
CA PRO A 603 -14.56 25.21 36.60
C PRO A 603 -14.84 24.21 35.49
N TRP A 604 -13.81 23.48 35.08
CA TRP A 604 -13.95 22.35 34.17
C TRP A 604 -14.40 21.12 34.96
N ASN A 605 -15.49 20.48 34.55
CA ASN A 605 -16.03 19.31 35.23
C ASN A 605 -15.19 18.06 34.89
N ILE A 606 -14.06 17.90 35.57
CA ILE A 606 -13.14 16.75 35.38
C ILE A 606 -13.87 15.40 35.53
N PRO A 607 -14.70 15.14 36.55
CA PRO A 607 -15.43 13.88 36.66
C PRO A 607 -16.26 13.51 35.42
N GLU A 608 -16.99 14.48 34.86
CA GLU A 608 -17.79 14.29 33.65
C GLU A 608 -16.91 14.07 32.41
N ALA A 609 -15.82 14.84 32.28
CA ALA A 609 -14.85 14.66 31.21
C ALA A 609 -14.20 13.26 31.23
N LEU A 610 -13.83 12.76 32.42
CA LEU A 610 -13.30 11.41 32.60
C LEU A 610 -14.36 10.34 32.30
N ALA A 611 -15.62 10.55 32.71
CA ALA A 611 -16.71 9.63 32.40
C ALA A 611 -16.91 9.49 30.87
N LEU A 612 -16.88 10.61 30.15
CA LEU A 612 -16.93 10.60 28.68
C LEU A 612 -15.71 9.89 28.08
N ARG A 613 -14.50 10.14 28.61
CA ARG A 613 -13.28 9.49 28.11
C ARG A 613 -13.30 7.98 28.32
N ARG A 614 -13.81 7.50 29.47
CA ARG A 614 -14.05 6.07 29.76
C ARG A 614 -15.07 5.46 28.80
N GLN A 615 -16.14 6.18 28.50
CA GLN A 615 -17.13 5.75 27.53
C GLN A 615 -16.51 5.60 26.12
N GLN A 616 -15.72 6.59 25.68
CA GLN A 616 -15.00 6.51 24.41
C GLN A 616 -14.05 5.32 24.36
N LEU A 617 -13.30 5.07 25.45
CA LEU A 617 -12.42 3.91 25.57
C LEU A 617 -13.22 2.61 25.38
N LYS A 618 -14.35 2.46 26.08
CA LYS A 618 -15.22 1.29 25.99
C LYS A 618 -15.84 1.09 24.60
N GLN A 619 -16.17 2.17 23.90
CA GLN A 619 -16.89 2.12 22.61
C GLN A 619 -15.98 2.03 21.40
N LEU A 620 -14.77 2.58 21.46
CA LEU A 620 -13.89 2.79 20.30
C LEU A 620 -12.60 1.97 20.35
N VAL A 621 -12.40 1.18 21.41
CA VAL A 621 -11.25 0.27 21.55
C VAL A 621 -11.77 -1.15 21.69
N GLU A 622 -11.37 -1.99 20.74
CA GLU A 622 -11.70 -3.41 20.75
C GLU A 622 -10.84 -4.16 21.79
N HIS A 623 -11.40 -5.23 22.35
CA HIS A 623 -10.72 -6.02 23.38
C HIS A 623 -9.39 -6.60 22.86
N SER A 624 -8.35 -6.58 23.70
CA SER A 624 -6.99 -7.06 23.35
C SER A 624 -6.31 -6.34 22.19
N THR A 625 -6.82 -5.19 21.76
CA THR A 625 -6.17 -4.36 20.72
C THR A 625 -5.62 -3.07 21.30
N VAL A 626 -4.65 -2.47 20.60
CA VAL A 626 -4.12 -1.14 20.94
C VAL A 626 -4.54 -0.16 19.86
N ASN A 627 -5.43 0.76 20.22
CA ASN A 627 -5.82 1.88 19.39
C ASN A 627 -4.96 3.10 19.75
N LEU A 628 -4.06 3.51 18.84
CA LEU A 628 -3.12 4.62 19.05
C LEU A 628 -3.79 5.96 19.36
N LYS A 629 -5.10 6.09 19.07
CA LYS A 629 -5.88 7.27 19.41
C LYS A 629 -6.61 7.15 20.74
N HIS A 630 -7.33 6.05 20.94
CA HIS A 630 -8.31 5.95 22.02
C HIS A 630 -7.90 5.06 23.18
N SER A 631 -6.89 4.21 23.04
CA SER A 631 -6.35 3.44 24.17
C SER A 631 -5.68 4.36 25.21
N PRO A 632 -5.56 3.94 26.49
CA PRO A 632 -4.87 4.72 27.50
C PRO A 632 -3.43 5.03 27.09
N GLY A 633 -3.01 6.28 27.21
CA GLY A 633 -1.72 6.74 26.71
C GLY A 633 -1.68 7.07 25.22
N GLY A 634 -2.80 6.92 24.51
CA GLY A 634 -2.93 7.28 23.10
C GLY A 634 -2.96 8.79 22.88
N ILE A 635 -2.99 9.22 21.61
CA ILE A 635 -2.87 10.65 21.27
C ILE A 635 -3.98 11.52 21.86
N VAL A 636 -5.20 10.99 22.04
CA VAL A 636 -6.31 11.77 22.63
C VAL A 636 -6.02 12.14 24.07
N ASP A 637 -5.29 11.33 24.82
CA ASP A 637 -4.96 11.67 26.22
C ASP A 637 -4.01 12.88 26.27
N ILE A 638 -3.07 12.99 25.32
CA ILE A 638 -2.22 14.18 25.17
C ILE A 638 -3.06 15.39 24.77
N GLU A 639 -3.89 15.25 23.73
CA GLU A 639 -4.73 16.34 23.21
C GLU A 639 -5.69 16.86 24.30
N TYR A 640 -6.34 15.95 25.02
CA TYR A 640 -7.30 16.27 26.07
C TYR A 640 -6.60 16.88 27.28
N ALA A 641 -5.44 16.37 27.67
CA ALA A 641 -4.66 16.97 28.76
C ALA A 641 -4.35 18.45 28.48
N MET A 642 -3.87 18.76 27.28
CA MET A 642 -3.59 20.14 26.90
C MET A 642 -4.86 20.97 26.90
N GLN A 643 -5.93 20.46 26.31
CA GLN A 643 -7.22 21.15 26.22
C GLN A 643 -7.85 21.42 27.59
N TYR A 644 -7.78 20.46 28.52
CA TYR A 644 -8.27 20.64 29.89
C TYR A 644 -7.49 21.75 30.61
N LEU A 645 -6.16 21.73 30.52
CA LEU A 645 -5.32 22.79 31.09
C LEU A 645 -5.60 24.15 30.44
N GLN A 646 -5.82 24.20 29.13
CA GLN A 646 -6.21 25.42 28.43
C GLN A 646 -7.56 25.95 28.95
N ILE A 647 -8.58 25.10 29.13
CA ILE A 647 -9.89 25.53 29.67
C ILE A 647 -9.75 26.03 31.11
N MET A 648 -8.98 25.33 31.95
CA MET A 648 -8.83 25.66 33.38
C MET A 648 -8.02 26.93 33.63
N HIS A 649 -7.07 27.26 32.77
CA HIS A 649 -6.11 28.36 32.99
C HIS A 649 -6.18 29.49 31.96
N GLY A 650 -6.77 29.25 30.78
CA GLY A 650 -6.80 30.21 29.67
C GLY A 650 -7.60 31.48 29.95
N HIS A 651 -8.45 31.50 30.98
CA HIS A 651 -9.14 32.72 31.42
C HIS A 651 -8.15 33.74 31.99
N ARG A 652 -7.13 33.27 32.73
CA ARG A 652 -6.07 34.09 33.34
C ARG A 652 -4.85 34.26 32.44
N LEU A 653 -4.59 33.27 31.57
CA LEU A 653 -3.41 33.22 30.71
C LEU A 653 -3.82 33.19 29.24
N PRO A 654 -4.07 34.36 28.60
CA PRO A 654 -4.50 34.42 27.20
C PRO A 654 -3.52 33.77 26.20
N VAL A 655 -2.23 33.68 26.55
CA VAL A 655 -1.21 32.98 25.75
C VAL A 655 -1.55 31.49 25.53
N LEU A 656 -2.34 30.88 26.42
CA LEU A 656 -2.80 29.49 26.29
C LEU A 656 -3.92 29.33 25.24
N ARG A 657 -4.51 30.40 24.71
CA ARG A 657 -5.66 30.35 23.78
C ARG A 657 -5.22 30.06 22.33
N THR A 658 -4.29 29.14 22.15
CA THR A 658 -3.86 28.67 20.83
C THR A 658 -4.60 27.39 20.43
N PRO A 659 -5.04 27.26 19.16
CA PRO A 659 -5.64 26.02 18.69
C PRO A 659 -4.60 24.90 18.48
N ASN A 660 -3.30 25.17 18.37
CA ASN A 660 -2.31 24.13 18.11
C ASN A 660 -1.84 23.45 19.42
N THR A 661 -1.89 22.12 19.47
CA THR A 661 -1.60 21.31 20.67
C THR A 661 -0.16 21.46 21.13
N MET A 662 0.81 21.45 20.21
CA MET A 662 2.22 21.56 20.56
C MET A 662 2.61 22.98 20.98
N GLN A 663 1.97 24.00 20.39
CA GLN A 663 2.10 25.38 20.88
C GLN A 663 1.47 25.53 22.28
N ALA A 664 0.32 24.90 22.53
CA ALA A 664 -0.30 24.87 23.85
C ALA A 664 0.62 24.20 24.88
N LEU A 665 1.20 23.04 24.56
CA LEU A 665 2.15 22.33 25.41
C LEU A 665 3.37 23.19 25.75
N ALA A 666 3.99 23.82 24.74
CA ALA A 666 5.12 24.72 24.96
C ALA A 666 4.75 25.87 25.91
N THR A 667 3.58 26.50 25.68
CA THR A 667 3.11 27.62 26.51
C THR A 667 2.78 27.17 27.94
N LEU A 668 2.22 25.97 28.12
CA LEU A 668 1.94 25.39 29.44
C LEU A 668 3.23 25.15 30.23
N VAL A 669 4.31 24.74 29.56
CA VAL A 669 5.65 24.62 30.17
C VAL A 669 6.20 25.99 30.54
N ASP A 670 6.10 26.98 29.65
CA ASP A 670 6.60 28.34 29.91
C ASP A 670 5.84 29.03 31.07
N CYS A 671 4.56 28.71 31.25
CA CYS A 671 3.75 29.19 32.37
C CYS A 671 3.96 28.39 33.67
N GLY A 672 4.77 27.33 33.66
CA GLY A 672 5.01 26.46 34.83
C GLY A 672 3.82 25.56 35.22
N LEU A 673 2.83 25.40 34.34
CA LEU A 673 1.67 24.52 34.56
C LEU A 673 1.96 23.06 34.22
N VAL A 674 2.97 22.82 33.38
CA VAL A 674 3.53 21.50 33.07
C VAL A 674 5.04 21.59 33.31
N THR A 675 5.62 20.57 33.94
CA THR A 675 7.07 20.56 34.18
C THR A 675 7.83 20.46 32.84
N ARG A 676 9.06 20.96 32.76
CA ARG A 676 9.87 20.81 31.53
C ARG A 676 10.04 19.35 31.12
N GLN A 677 10.25 18.46 32.09
CA GLN A 677 10.42 17.03 31.87
C GLN A 677 9.15 16.36 31.30
N ASP A 678 7.98 16.65 31.87
CA ASP A 678 6.70 16.17 31.33
C ASP A 678 6.45 16.76 29.94
N GLY A 679 6.77 18.04 29.75
CA GLY A 679 6.67 18.74 28.48
C GLY A 679 7.45 18.06 27.35
N GLU A 680 8.73 17.74 27.60
CA GLU A 680 9.56 17.01 26.64
C GLU A 680 9.04 15.59 26.39
N THR A 681 8.59 14.91 27.43
CA THR A 681 8.05 13.55 27.35
C THR A 681 6.79 13.50 26.48
N LEU A 682 5.82 14.37 26.76
CA LEU A 682 4.58 14.47 25.99
C LEU A 682 4.83 14.92 24.55
N ARG A 683 5.78 15.84 24.33
CA ARG A 683 6.17 16.27 22.98
C ARG A 683 6.70 15.09 22.16
N LYS A 684 7.63 14.31 22.73
CA LYS A 684 8.19 13.12 22.07
C LYS A 684 7.09 12.08 21.80
N ALA A 685 6.24 11.79 22.80
CA ALA A 685 5.14 10.86 22.65
C ALA A 685 4.13 11.30 21.58
N TYR A 686 3.78 12.59 21.52
CA TYR A 686 2.86 13.13 20.51
C TYR A 686 3.39 12.91 19.09
N PHE A 687 4.64 13.30 18.83
CA PHE A 687 5.24 13.12 17.50
C PHE A 687 5.40 11.66 17.14
N PHE A 688 5.81 10.81 18.10
CA PHE A 688 5.94 9.38 17.90
C PHE A 688 4.60 8.72 17.55
N ILE A 689 3.55 8.98 18.33
CA ILE A 689 2.21 8.41 18.08
C ILE A 689 1.62 8.95 16.77
N ARG A 690 1.83 10.23 16.45
CA ARG A 690 1.41 10.80 15.16
C ARG A 690 2.10 10.09 14.00
N MET A 691 3.41 9.87 14.08
CA MET A 691 4.18 9.14 13.08
C MET A 691 3.63 7.71 12.89
N LEU A 692 3.23 7.01 13.96
CA LEU A 692 2.65 5.68 13.84
C LEU A 692 1.26 5.69 13.18
N ILE A 693 0.40 6.62 13.60
CA ILE A 693 -0.92 6.81 12.99
C ILE A 693 -0.77 7.13 11.50
N ASP A 694 0.17 7.99 11.16
CA ASP A 694 0.45 8.36 9.77
C ASP A 694 1.04 7.17 8.99
N GLY A 695 1.90 6.35 9.61
CA GLY A 695 2.42 5.10 9.04
C GLY A 695 1.34 4.04 8.77
N LEU A 696 0.31 3.92 9.62
CA LEU A 696 -0.83 3.05 9.38
C LEU A 696 -1.73 3.58 8.25
N ARG A 697 -2.11 4.85 8.34
CA ARG A 697 -2.99 5.52 7.38
C ARG A 697 -2.40 5.56 5.98
N MET A 698 -1.08 5.69 5.88
CA MET A 698 -0.36 5.66 4.62
C MET A 698 -0.59 4.34 3.88
N VAL A 699 -0.61 3.19 4.55
CA VAL A 699 -0.85 1.90 3.88
C VAL A 699 -2.29 1.78 3.45
N ARG A 700 -3.20 1.88 4.41
CA ARG A 700 -4.55 1.34 4.26
C ARG A 700 -5.55 2.37 3.71
N GLY A 701 -5.13 3.63 3.53
CA GLY A 701 -5.94 4.69 2.91
C GLY A 701 -7.17 5.11 3.69
N ASN A 702 -7.27 4.75 4.98
CA ASN A 702 -8.50 4.90 5.74
C ASN A 702 -8.28 5.72 7.01
N ALA A 703 -9.09 6.77 7.18
CA ALA A 703 -9.06 7.64 8.36
C ALA A 703 -9.41 6.92 9.68
N LYS A 704 -10.15 5.79 9.62
CA LYS A 704 -10.55 4.97 10.78
C LYS A 704 -9.44 4.06 11.28
N ASP A 705 -8.39 3.87 10.49
CA ASP A 705 -7.33 2.93 10.82
C ASP A 705 -6.30 3.51 11.79
N ARG A 706 -6.35 3.04 13.04
CA ARG A 706 -5.51 3.48 14.16
C ARG A 706 -5.19 2.33 15.13
N VAL A 707 -5.53 1.10 14.74
CA VAL A 707 -5.33 -0.10 15.56
C VAL A 707 -4.02 -0.73 15.14
N LEU A 708 -3.15 -0.98 16.11
CA LEU A 708 -1.88 -1.66 15.84
C LEU A 708 -2.14 -3.09 15.38
N PRO A 709 -1.44 -3.56 14.33
CA PRO A 709 -1.42 -4.97 13.98
C PRO A 709 -0.87 -5.82 15.14
N PRO A 710 -1.17 -7.13 15.18
CA PRO A 710 -0.54 -8.06 16.12
C PRO A 710 0.99 -7.97 16.04
N THR A 711 1.67 -7.96 17.18
CA THR A 711 3.12 -7.68 17.24
C THR A 711 3.99 -8.78 16.62
N ASP A 712 3.44 -9.97 16.45
CA ASP A 712 4.02 -11.14 15.78
C ASP A 712 3.67 -11.22 14.28
N SER A 713 2.88 -10.28 13.76
CA SER A 713 2.51 -10.21 12.35
C SER A 713 3.56 -9.49 11.49
N ASP A 714 3.64 -9.85 10.21
CA ASP A 714 4.52 -9.14 9.26
C ASP A 714 4.10 -7.68 9.08
N GLU A 715 2.81 -7.41 9.21
CA GLU A 715 2.29 -6.06 9.08
C GLU A 715 2.88 -5.12 10.13
N PHE A 716 3.12 -5.63 11.34
CA PHE A 716 3.82 -4.89 12.38
C PHE A 716 5.31 -4.69 12.05
N ILE A 717 5.96 -5.69 11.46
CA ILE A 717 7.35 -5.57 10.96
C ILE A 717 7.44 -4.49 9.87
N PHE A 718 6.51 -4.50 8.91
CA PHE A 718 6.48 -3.51 7.83
C PHE A 718 6.12 -2.11 8.35
N LEU A 719 5.27 -2.00 9.38
CA LEU A 719 5.05 -0.75 10.10
C LEU A 719 6.35 -0.23 10.71
N ALA A 720 7.12 -1.07 11.40
CA ALA A 720 8.41 -0.71 11.98
C ALA A 720 9.37 -0.14 10.93
N ARG A 721 9.52 -0.84 9.81
CA ARG A 721 10.37 -0.39 8.69
C ARG A 721 9.90 0.95 8.12
N ARG A 722 8.59 1.10 7.92
CA ARG A 722 7.96 2.31 7.37
C ARG A 722 8.21 3.54 8.24
N VAL A 723 8.26 3.35 9.55
CA VAL A 723 8.46 4.45 10.50
C VAL A 723 9.91 4.62 10.96
N GLY A 724 10.86 4.02 10.24
CA GLY A 724 12.29 4.28 10.40
C GLY A 724 13.08 3.23 11.19
N TYR A 725 12.44 2.18 11.71
CA TYR A 725 13.13 1.07 12.40
C TYR A 725 13.73 0.10 11.36
N THR A 726 14.78 0.55 10.70
CA THR A 726 15.36 -0.09 9.51
C THR A 726 16.67 -0.82 9.81
N THR A 727 16.70 -1.63 10.87
CA THR A 727 17.81 -2.55 11.17
C THR A 727 17.91 -3.67 10.14
N ASP A 728 19.04 -4.38 10.07
CA ASP A 728 19.20 -5.54 9.17
C ASP A 728 18.36 -6.75 9.64
N ASP A 729 18.28 -6.96 10.97
CA ASP A 729 17.28 -7.85 11.58
C ASP A 729 15.97 -7.07 11.75
N TRP A 730 14.98 -7.33 10.89
CA TRP A 730 13.71 -6.59 10.91
C TRP A 730 12.83 -6.96 12.10
N GLN A 731 12.92 -8.19 12.58
CA GLN A 731 12.24 -8.62 13.80
C GLN A 731 12.82 -7.88 15.02
N ALA A 732 14.13 -7.64 15.06
CA ALA A 732 14.73 -6.77 16.06
C ALA A 732 14.20 -5.32 15.96
N GLY A 733 14.08 -4.78 14.75
CA GLY A 733 13.48 -3.46 14.52
C GLY A 733 12.03 -3.38 15.01
N ALA A 734 11.24 -4.41 14.76
CA ALA A 734 9.86 -4.52 15.24
C ALA A 734 9.78 -4.61 16.78
N ARG A 735 10.62 -5.43 17.42
CA ARG A 735 10.70 -5.51 18.90
C ARG A 735 11.09 -4.16 19.53
N HIS A 736 12.01 -3.44 18.88
CA HIS A 736 12.38 -2.09 19.32
C HIS A 736 11.19 -1.13 19.22
N LEU A 737 10.48 -1.11 18.08
CA LEU A 737 9.27 -0.31 17.93
C LEU A 737 8.23 -0.64 19.02
N GLN A 738 7.99 -1.92 19.29
CA GLN A 738 7.04 -2.36 20.32
C GLN A 738 7.41 -1.81 21.70
N THR A 739 8.71 -1.79 22.02
CA THR A 739 9.22 -1.24 23.28
C THR A 739 8.95 0.26 23.38
N ASP A 740 9.25 1.02 22.33
CA ASP A 740 9.03 2.47 22.28
C ASP A 740 7.54 2.83 22.35
N ILE A 741 6.66 2.05 21.70
CA ILE A 741 5.20 2.17 21.85
C ILE A 741 4.79 2.02 23.30
N GLY A 742 5.24 0.94 23.95
CA GLY A 742 4.94 0.69 25.37
C GLY A 742 5.41 1.84 26.26
N GLN A 743 6.63 2.34 26.04
CA GLN A 743 7.20 3.44 26.82
C GLN A 743 6.42 4.74 26.64
N HIS A 744 6.20 5.19 25.40
CA HIS A 744 5.52 6.45 25.13
C HIS A 744 4.08 6.47 25.61
N MET A 745 3.34 5.37 25.41
CA MET A 745 1.96 5.28 25.88
C MET A 745 1.89 5.20 27.40
N THR A 746 2.79 4.46 28.06
CA THR A 746 2.84 4.38 29.54
C THR A 746 3.11 5.75 30.15
N LEU A 747 4.13 6.47 29.66
CA LEU A 747 4.46 7.80 30.19
C LEU A 747 3.33 8.81 29.98
N THR A 748 2.66 8.75 28.82
CA THR A 748 1.47 9.59 28.55
C THR A 748 0.33 9.28 29.50
N LYS A 749 0.05 7.99 29.72
CA LYS A 749 -0.97 7.53 30.66
C LYS A 749 -0.67 7.99 32.08
N GLU A 750 0.55 7.78 32.56
CA GLU A 750 0.98 8.18 33.91
C GLU A 750 0.81 9.69 34.13
N PHE A 751 1.22 10.51 33.16
CA PHE A 751 0.99 11.95 33.22
C PHE A 751 -0.50 12.29 33.31
N PHE A 752 -1.33 11.70 32.45
CA PHE A 752 -2.77 11.96 32.41
C PHE A 752 -3.44 11.56 33.74
N GLU A 753 -3.15 10.36 34.24
CA GLU A 753 -3.75 9.84 35.47
C GLU A 753 -3.28 10.60 36.72
N ARG A 754 -2.01 11.00 36.77
CA ARG A 754 -1.46 11.83 37.84
C ARG A 754 -2.11 13.22 37.88
N THR A 755 -2.42 13.78 36.71
CA THR A 755 -2.93 15.16 36.60
C THR A 755 -4.44 15.25 36.77
N PHE A 756 -5.21 14.31 36.21
CA PHE A 756 -6.67 14.38 36.16
C PHE A 756 -7.39 13.24 36.87
N GLY A 757 -6.73 12.09 37.05
CA GLY A 757 -7.31 10.88 37.62
C GLY A 757 -7.35 9.70 36.65
N ARG A 758 -7.53 8.50 37.20
CA ARG A 758 -7.48 7.24 36.43
C ARG A 758 -8.59 7.12 35.40
N LEU A 759 -8.25 6.59 34.22
CA LEU A 759 -9.23 6.18 33.20
C LEU A 759 -9.84 4.83 33.55
#